data_AF-A0A2D9CDH7-F1
#
_entry.id   AF-A0A2D9CDH7-F1
#
_cell.length_a   1.000
_cell.length_b   1.000
_cell.length_c   1.000
_cell.angle_alpha   90.00
_cell.angle_beta   90.00
_cell.angle_gamma   90.00
#
_symmetry.space_group_name_H-M   'P 1'
#
loop_
_entity.id
_entity.type
_entity.pdbx_description
1 polymer ?
#
loop_
_entity_poly.entity_id
_entity_poly.type
_entity_poly.pdbx_seq_one_letter_code
_entity_poly.pdbx_strand_id
1 'polypeptide(L)'
;MITAFNDSGSSTITLTLTQQDGTNLNTSFSNPQGTTTPSNTQTFTNKSGNISQWTNDSGYITSSSVGNGQINGATSGNGLSGSMSSTANQSDNKTFTVTSNATTAATASTIAYRNSDRDLEARLFKSDFANQSTISGGIAFRVNNGGDRYIRFCNDASAIRSFIGAGTGTINNIKATTDGDSLGFSNTLTGSGTLTLAWQGNTSSYVRGDGSLATFPSIPQGDITAVVAGTNLSGGGTSGSVTLNMATGGVGAGTYGSTSNSTKIDNITIDAYGRVTAITTGATGNGDITGVTAGAGLTGGGTSGTPTVSVDYTGTDSIIKAAPTATGPIATGDYLIIANSAGNVFETTISSLPFTNNAGDITGVTAGTGMSGGGTSGSVTLNCTITNNNQLTNGAGYTTNTGTVTSVATGSGLTGGTITGTGTVSVDYGGSGLVADCPGGTGEPEIDDICMVGLDSSSSGETRAFALADFPFMQKTNTQVTNWTVLSTLNVRGALDLADNDILRFGTGDDVEMFFSGSDMFMDINNGEDFKIRDGNSGNATRFTFDADGGNFTATGNVTAFSDERLKDNIETLDGSKVLDMRGVSYTKDGKAGSGVIAQEIEKVAPELVITNEKEDGMKSVAYGNLVGYLIEAVKDPQKQIDELKLQLDGLSK
;
A
#
# COMPACT_ATOMS: atom_id res chain seq x y z
N MET A 1 -104.22 72.08 65.26
CA MET A 1 -103.91 70.65 65.45
C MET A 1 -103.96 70.03 64.07
N ILE A 2 -102.82 69.58 63.51
CA ILE A 2 -102.79 68.92 62.20
C ILE A 2 -103.39 67.53 62.40
N THR A 3 -104.52 67.25 61.76
CA THR A 3 -105.33 66.06 62.04
C THR A 3 -105.11 64.92 61.05
N ALA A 4 -104.47 65.15 59.90
CA ALA A 4 -103.96 64.10 59.02
C ALA A 4 -102.97 64.66 57.96
N PHE A 5 -102.08 63.80 57.47
CA PHE A 5 -101.40 63.97 56.17
C PHE A 5 -101.97 62.88 55.26
N ASN A 6 -102.59 63.25 54.14
CA ASN A 6 -103.07 62.28 53.15
C ASN A 6 -102.21 62.41 51.88
N ASP A 7 -101.51 61.33 51.55
CA ASP A 7 -100.85 61.17 50.27
C ASP A 7 -101.91 60.86 49.20
N SER A 8 -101.94 61.67 48.13
CA SER A 8 -102.93 61.53 47.06
C SER A 8 -102.56 60.42 46.06
N GLY A 9 -101.41 59.76 46.23
CA GLY A 9 -100.97 58.66 45.37
C GLY A 9 -100.55 59.10 43.96
N SER A 10 -100.34 60.40 43.75
CA SER A 10 -99.77 61.02 42.55
C SER A 10 -98.82 62.14 42.97
N SER A 11 -98.00 62.67 42.05
CA SER A 11 -96.80 63.52 42.24
C SER A 11 -97.03 64.88 42.95
N THR A 12 -98.03 65.02 43.79
CA THR A 12 -98.34 66.18 44.62
C THR A 12 -98.92 65.71 45.96
N ILE A 13 -98.28 66.11 47.06
CA ILE A 13 -98.80 65.86 48.42
C ILE A 13 -99.60 67.09 48.84
N THR A 14 -100.84 66.89 49.28
CA THR A 14 -101.71 67.98 49.74
C THR A 14 -101.70 68.03 51.26
N LEU A 15 -101.38 69.20 51.81
CA LEU A 15 -101.46 69.46 53.24
C LEU A 15 -102.77 70.19 53.55
N THR A 16 -103.66 69.56 54.31
CA THR A 16 -104.92 70.16 54.78
C THR A 16 -104.80 70.56 56.25
N LEU A 17 -104.98 71.84 56.52
CA LEU A 17 -105.02 72.40 57.87
C LEU A 17 -106.47 72.83 58.17
N THR A 18 -107.14 72.12 59.07
CA THR A 18 -108.49 72.49 59.55
C THR A 18 -108.39 73.55 60.64
N GLN A 19 -109.03 74.70 60.43
CA GLN A 19 -109.10 75.78 61.41
C GLN A 19 -110.21 75.51 62.45
N GLN A 20 -110.14 76.15 63.62
CA GLN A 20 -111.06 75.88 64.74
C GLN A 20 -112.54 76.20 64.45
N ASP A 21 -112.83 76.95 63.40
CA ASP A 21 -114.18 77.25 62.90
C ASP A 21 -114.71 76.20 61.89
N GLY A 22 -113.94 75.15 61.61
CA GLY A 22 -114.30 74.06 60.70
C GLY A 22 -113.94 74.28 59.23
N THR A 23 -113.32 75.41 58.87
CA THR A 23 -112.86 75.65 57.50
C THR A 23 -111.49 75.03 57.22
N ASN A 24 -111.29 74.48 56.01
CA ASN A 24 -110.05 73.82 55.60
C ASN A 24 -109.21 74.74 54.71
N LEU A 25 -107.92 74.90 55.05
CA LEU A 25 -106.92 75.52 54.19
C LEU A 25 -106.04 74.43 53.57
N ASN A 26 -106.07 74.32 52.24
CA ASN A 26 -105.30 73.33 51.49
C ASN A 26 -104.17 74.00 50.71
N THR A 27 -102.95 73.50 50.87
CA THR A 27 -101.80 73.86 50.02
C THR A 27 -101.20 72.59 49.42
N SER A 28 -100.62 72.72 48.23
CA SER A 28 -100.06 71.57 47.49
C SER A 28 -98.69 71.92 46.93
N PHE A 29 -97.74 70.99 47.03
CA PHE A 29 -96.41 71.09 46.41
C PHE A 29 -96.07 69.80 45.63
N SER A 30 -95.42 69.98 44.49
CA SER A 30 -95.08 68.91 43.56
C SER A 30 -93.85 68.11 44.05
N ASN A 31 -93.95 66.78 44.07
CA ASN A 31 -92.83 65.87 44.32
C ASN A 31 -92.38 65.26 42.96
N PRO A 32 -91.20 65.59 42.42
CA PRO A 32 -90.74 64.99 41.16
C PRO A 32 -90.31 63.53 41.40
N GLN A 33 -91.23 62.58 41.23
CA GLN A 33 -90.91 61.14 41.20
C GLN A 33 -90.55 60.72 39.77
N GLY A 34 -89.25 60.66 39.45
CA GLY A 34 -88.76 59.90 38.31
C GLY A 34 -88.51 58.45 38.72
N THR A 35 -89.27 57.49 38.19
CA THR A 35 -89.01 56.06 38.37
C THR A 35 -88.03 55.56 37.31
N THR A 36 -87.04 54.76 37.71
CA THR A 36 -86.06 54.16 36.81
C THR A 36 -86.49 52.71 36.56
N THR A 37 -86.80 52.35 35.31
CA THR A 37 -87.14 50.98 34.92
C THR A 37 -85.88 50.23 34.46
N PRO A 38 -85.86 48.87 34.53
CA PRO A 38 -84.68 48.04 34.22
C PRO A 38 -84.10 48.18 32.80
N SER A 39 -84.74 48.96 31.93
CA SER A 39 -84.37 49.12 30.52
C SER A 39 -83.89 50.53 30.18
N ASN A 40 -83.71 51.42 31.17
CA ASN A 40 -83.22 52.77 30.89
C ASN A 40 -81.69 52.81 30.71
N THR A 41 -81.21 53.64 29.79
CA THR A 41 -79.78 53.78 29.46
C THR A 41 -79.07 54.81 30.35
N GLN A 42 -79.63 55.13 31.53
CA GLN A 42 -79.11 56.18 32.39
C GLN A 42 -77.95 55.66 33.25
N THR A 43 -76.78 56.28 33.13
CA THR A 43 -75.58 55.93 33.92
C THR A 43 -75.66 56.59 35.30
N PHE A 44 -75.87 55.81 36.37
CA PHE A 44 -75.79 56.30 37.75
C PHE A 44 -74.34 56.32 38.23
N THR A 45 -73.77 57.51 38.46
CA THR A 45 -72.35 57.69 38.85
C THR A 45 -72.12 57.65 40.37
N ASN A 46 -72.95 56.94 41.15
CA ASN A 46 -72.76 56.85 42.60
C ASN A 46 -72.02 55.55 42.98
N LYS A 47 -70.69 55.60 43.00
CA LYS A 47 -69.82 54.46 43.38
C LYS A 47 -69.45 54.43 44.88
N SER A 48 -70.34 54.79 45.79
CA SER A 48 -70.02 54.74 47.23
C SER A 48 -71.08 54.09 48.14
N GLY A 49 -72.02 53.31 47.59
CA GLY A 49 -72.97 52.52 48.38
C GLY A 49 -72.69 51.02 48.37
N ASN A 50 -72.87 50.34 49.51
CA ASN A 50 -72.81 48.87 49.64
C ASN A 50 -73.75 48.19 48.64
N ILE A 51 -73.22 47.22 47.88
CA ILE A 51 -73.92 46.41 46.87
C ILE A 51 -74.84 45.39 47.56
N SER A 52 -75.91 45.87 48.18
CA SER A 52 -76.96 45.02 48.75
C SER A 52 -78.36 45.65 48.60
N GLN A 53 -78.50 46.62 47.70
CA GLN A 53 -79.79 47.25 47.36
C GLN A 53 -80.36 46.80 46.01
N TRP A 54 -79.66 45.88 45.32
CA TRP A 54 -80.08 45.34 44.02
C TRP A 54 -80.10 43.81 44.10
N THR A 55 -81.29 43.21 44.09
CA THR A 55 -81.46 41.76 44.03
C THR A 55 -81.04 41.27 42.65
N ASN A 56 -80.04 40.39 42.59
CA ASN A 56 -79.44 39.89 41.35
C ASN A 56 -80.19 38.67 40.81
N ASP A 57 -81.13 38.91 39.90
CA ASP A 57 -81.93 37.85 39.25
C ASP A 57 -81.30 37.30 37.95
N SER A 58 -80.00 37.55 37.69
CA SER A 58 -79.32 37.04 36.48
C SER A 58 -78.10 36.16 36.75
N GLY A 59 -77.99 35.58 37.95
CA GLY A 59 -77.01 34.52 38.22
C GLY A 59 -75.54 34.96 38.15
N TYR A 60 -75.26 36.27 38.20
CA TYR A 60 -73.89 36.76 38.26
C TYR A 60 -73.31 36.51 39.67
N ILE A 61 -72.39 35.57 39.76
CA ILE A 61 -71.66 35.25 40.99
C ILE A 61 -70.77 36.45 41.35
N THR A 62 -71.09 37.19 42.41
CA THR A 62 -70.20 38.25 42.93
C THR A 62 -69.01 37.57 43.60
N SER A 63 -67.80 38.10 43.42
CA SER A 63 -66.50 37.48 43.78
C SER A 63 -66.40 36.91 45.21
N SER A 64 -67.29 37.28 46.13
CA SER A 64 -67.43 36.73 47.48
C SER A 64 -68.15 35.36 47.57
N SER A 65 -68.70 34.81 46.49
CA SER A 65 -69.52 33.58 46.53
C SER A 65 -68.82 32.28 46.12
N VAL A 66 -67.49 32.27 45.99
CA VAL A 66 -66.69 31.02 46.05
C VAL A 66 -66.21 30.75 47.48
N GLY A 67 -67.17 30.51 48.37
CA GLY A 67 -66.93 29.91 49.67
C GLY A 67 -66.73 28.40 49.52
N ASN A 68 -65.51 27.92 49.75
CA ASN A 68 -65.14 26.51 49.97
C ASN A 68 -65.59 25.45 48.91
N GLY A 69 -65.78 25.84 47.65
CA GLY A 69 -66.24 24.92 46.59
C GLY A 69 -65.10 24.11 45.98
N GLN A 70 -65.01 22.81 46.30
CA GLN A 70 -64.25 21.87 45.48
C GLN A 70 -64.71 21.94 44.02
N ILE A 71 -63.78 22.10 43.09
CA ILE A 71 -64.03 21.89 41.66
C ILE A 71 -64.03 20.37 41.44
N ASN A 72 -65.21 19.76 41.39
CA ASN A 72 -65.33 18.33 41.11
C ASN A 72 -65.10 18.05 39.62
N GLY A 73 -63.93 17.50 39.33
CA GLY A 73 -63.52 17.13 37.99
C GLY A 73 -63.91 15.70 37.62
N ALA A 74 -65.17 15.46 37.24
CA ALA A 74 -65.60 14.15 36.74
C ALA A 74 -65.47 14.07 35.21
N THR A 75 -64.71 13.10 34.71
CA THR A 75 -64.68 12.74 33.27
C THR A 75 -65.78 11.72 32.97
N SER A 76 -66.62 11.97 31.97
CA SER A 76 -67.59 10.98 31.49
C SER A 76 -66.93 10.11 30.40
N GLY A 77 -66.40 8.94 30.77
CA GLY A 77 -65.80 8.01 29.83
C GLY A 77 -65.02 6.86 30.47
N ASN A 78 -64.61 5.88 29.65
CA ASN A 78 -63.79 4.74 30.06
C ASN A 78 -62.33 5.19 30.28
N GLY A 79 -62.03 5.80 31.44
CA GLY A 79 -60.68 6.23 31.85
C GLY A 79 -60.47 7.75 31.81
N LEU A 80 -59.22 8.19 31.66
CA LEU A 80 -58.81 9.62 31.58
C LEU A 80 -59.02 10.24 30.19
N SER A 81 -59.88 9.65 29.35
CA SER A 81 -60.18 10.16 28.02
C SER A 81 -61.30 11.19 28.09
N GLY A 82 -60.94 12.47 28.24
CA GLY A 82 -61.86 13.62 28.24
C GLY A 82 -61.14 14.90 28.65
N SER A 83 -61.57 16.05 28.16
CA SER A 83 -61.04 17.36 28.57
C SER A 83 -61.89 17.98 29.67
N MET A 84 -61.27 18.43 30.75
CA MET A 84 -61.91 19.20 31.81
C MET A 84 -61.60 20.68 31.61
N SER A 85 -62.62 21.53 31.51
CA SER A 85 -62.47 22.99 31.50
C SER A 85 -63.33 23.58 32.62
N SER A 86 -62.70 24.28 33.54
CA SER A 86 -63.37 25.02 34.62
C SER A 86 -63.06 26.51 34.47
N THR A 87 -64.08 27.35 34.28
CA THR A 87 -63.91 28.79 34.10
C THR A 87 -64.24 29.53 35.39
N ALA A 88 -63.23 30.09 36.06
CA ALA A 88 -63.43 31.09 37.11
C ALA A 88 -63.55 32.47 36.45
N ASN A 89 -64.72 33.08 36.53
CA ASN A 89 -65.03 34.34 35.85
C ASN A 89 -64.30 35.55 36.50
N GLN A 90 -63.14 35.91 35.96
CA GLN A 90 -62.54 37.24 36.07
C GLN A 90 -61.92 37.64 34.71
N SER A 91 -61.81 38.95 34.48
CA SER A 91 -61.70 39.62 33.17
C SER A 91 -60.53 39.22 32.25
N ASP A 92 -59.54 38.47 32.71
CA ASP A 92 -58.32 38.13 31.93
C ASP A 92 -58.14 36.62 31.69
N ASN A 93 -59.25 35.86 31.64
CA ASN A 93 -59.39 34.46 31.21
C ASN A 93 -58.07 33.64 31.09
N LYS A 94 -57.47 33.23 32.21
CA LYS A 94 -56.38 32.23 32.21
C LYS A 94 -56.97 30.83 32.35
N THR A 95 -57.01 30.11 31.24
CA THR A 95 -57.45 28.70 31.22
C THR A 95 -56.36 27.79 31.78
N PHE A 96 -56.67 27.02 32.83
CA PHE A 96 -55.85 25.87 33.24
C PHE A 96 -56.31 24.64 32.45
N THR A 97 -55.49 24.18 31.50
CA THR A 97 -55.83 23.09 30.59
C THR A 97 -55.10 21.81 31.00
N VAL A 98 -55.84 20.76 31.38
CA VAL A 98 -55.29 19.40 31.51
C VAL A 98 -55.53 18.66 30.19
N THR A 99 -54.45 18.29 29.49
CA THR A 99 -54.54 17.60 28.20
C THR A 99 -54.10 16.14 28.37
N SER A 100 -55.02 15.20 28.20
CA SER A 100 -54.73 13.76 28.12
C SER A 100 -54.68 13.35 26.65
N ASN A 101 -53.61 12.65 26.23
CA ASN A 101 -53.48 12.11 24.87
C ASN A 101 -53.85 10.63 24.78
N ALA A 102 -54.61 10.13 25.75
CA ALA A 102 -55.02 8.73 25.78
C ALA A 102 -55.90 8.40 24.56
N THR A 103 -55.57 7.31 23.86
CA THR A 103 -56.28 6.86 22.64
C THR A 103 -56.41 5.34 22.59
N THR A 104 -57.47 4.84 21.94
CA THR A 104 -57.59 3.43 21.55
C THR A 104 -56.78 3.13 20.28
N ALA A 105 -56.31 4.14 19.55
CA ALA A 105 -55.71 4.00 18.22
C ALA A 105 -54.24 3.51 18.22
N ALA A 106 -53.69 3.11 19.37
CA ALA A 106 -52.31 2.62 19.51
C ALA A 106 -51.26 3.48 18.76
N THR A 107 -51.33 4.82 18.87
CA THR A 107 -50.39 5.71 18.19
C THR A 107 -49.08 5.89 18.96
N ALA A 108 -48.00 6.29 18.26
CA ALA A 108 -46.73 6.57 18.92
C ALA A 108 -46.90 7.77 19.87
N SER A 109 -46.25 7.69 21.04
CA SER A 109 -46.27 8.75 22.05
C SER A 109 -47.64 9.05 22.67
N THR A 110 -48.62 8.15 22.55
CA THR A 110 -49.94 8.26 23.20
C THR A 110 -50.17 7.16 24.23
N ILE A 111 -50.89 7.48 25.30
CA ILE A 111 -51.26 6.50 26.34
C ILE A 111 -52.37 5.57 25.80
N ALA A 112 -52.15 4.26 25.82
CA ALA A 112 -53.18 3.29 25.42
C ALA A 112 -54.23 3.15 26.53
N TYR A 113 -55.52 3.20 26.19
CA TYR A 113 -56.62 2.85 27.11
C TYR A 113 -57.58 1.82 26.50
N ARG A 114 -58.44 1.24 27.33
CA ARG A 114 -59.32 0.14 26.90
C ARG A 114 -60.42 0.62 25.95
N ASN A 115 -60.69 -0.14 24.89
CA ASN A 115 -61.82 0.13 24.01
C ASN A 115 -63.18 -0.23 24.68
N SER A 116 -64.29 -0.04 23.96
CA SER A 116 -65.65 -0.36 24.44
C SER A 116 -65.85 -1.82 24.82
N ASP A 117 -65.01 -2.72 24.30
CA ASP A 117 -65.07 -4.17 24.52
C ASP A 117 -64.15 -4.63 25.67
N ARG A 118 -63.48 -3.68 26.35
CA ARG A 118 -62.51 -3.89 27.45
C ARG A 118 -61.13 -4.40 27.03
N ASP A 119 -60.81 -4.39 25.74
CA ASP A 119 -59.50 -4.76 25.22
C ASP A 119 -58.52 -3.58 25.19
N LEU A 120 -57.22 -3.85 25.29
CA LEU A 120 -56.15 -2.84 25.23
C LEU A 120 -55.36 -2.98 23.93
N GLU A 121 -55.36 -1.95 23.09
CA GLU A 121 -54.61 -1.92 21.84
C GLU A 121 -53.32 -1.12 22.02
N ALA A 122 -52.16 -1.80 21.92
CA ALA A 122 -50.83 -1.20 22.09
C ALA A 122 -49.92 -1.56 20.89
N ARG A 123 -49.14 -0.59 20.41
CA ARG A 123 -48.36 -0.71 19.16
C ARG A 123 -47.18 -1.66 19.28
N LEU A 124 -46.38 -1.51 20.33
CA LEU A 124 -45.28 -2.40 20.70
C LEU A 124 -45.32 -2.60 22.22
N PHE A 125 -45.16 -3.84 22.67
CA PHE A 125 -44.58 -4.10 23.99
C PHE A 125 -43.07 -4.10 23.78
N LYS A 126 -42.41 -2.96 23.99
CA LYS A 126 -40.96 -2.86 23.82
C LYS A 126 -40.30 -3.74 24.90
N SER A 127 -39.57 -4.76 24.46
CA SER A 127 -38.46 -5.34 25.22
C SER A 127 -37.19 -4.78 24.57
N ASP A 128 -36.31 -4.11 25.32
CA ASP A 128 -35.20 -3.31 24.80
C ASP A 128 -34.05 -4.12 24.16
N PHE A 129 -34.32 -5.34 23.68
CA PHE A 129 -33.31 -6.26 23.15
C PHE A 129 -33.32 -6.31 21.61
N ALA A 130 -32.13 -6.44 21.03
CA ALA A 130 -31.90 -6.55 19.59
C ALA A 130 -32.62 -7.76 18.97
N ASN A 131 -32.95 -7.68 17.67
CA ASN A 131 -33.38 -8.85 16.89
C ASN A 131 -32.30 -9.93 16.98
N GLN A 132 -32.61 -11.02 17.65
CA GLN A 132 -31.68 -12.12 17.78
C GLN A 132 -31.78 -13.00 16.52
N SER A 133 -30.63 -13.42 16.00
CA SER A 133 -30.53 -14.47 14.96
C SER A 133 -30.98 -15.85 15.46
N THR A 134 -31.37 -15.92 16.73
CA THR A 134 -31.87 -17.08 17.45
C THR A 134 -33.07 -16.65 18.28
N ILE A 135 -34.06 -17.52 18.45
CA ILE A 135 -35.24 -17.19 19.27
C ILE A 135 -34.84 -17.32 20.75
N SER A 136 -34.52 -16.23 21.47
CA SER A 136 -34.42 -16.24 22.96
C SER A 136 -35.73 -15.74 23.62
N GLY A 137 -36.85 -16.33 23.22
CA GLY A 137 -38.16 -16.03 23.79
C GLY A 137 -39.25 -17.00 23.34
N GLY A 138 -40.46 -16.88 23.89
CA GLY A 138 -41.58 -17.73 23.49
C GLY A 138 -42.08 -17.40 22.08
N ILE A 139 -42.35 -18.42 21.25
CA ILE A 139 -43.03 -18.23 19.97
C ILE A 139 -44.53 -18.04 20.24
N ALA A 140 -45.06 -16.88 19.89
CA ALA A 140 -46.47 -16.55 20.06
C ALA A 140 -47.23 -16.71 18.74
N PHE A 141 -48.33 -17.47 18.75
CA PHE A 141 -49.15 -17.70 17.56
C PHE A 141 -50.55 -17.12 17.75
N ARG A 142 -51.08 -16.51 16.68
CA ARG A 142 -52.47 -16.03 16.62
C ARG A 142 -53.37 -17.19 16.22
N VAL A 143 -54.35 -17.52 17.06
CA VAL A 143 -55.44 -18.45 16.69
C VAL A 143 -56.62 -17.62 16.21
N ASN A 144 -57.26 -18.00 15.10
CA ASN A 144 -58.46 -17.33 14.61
C ASN A 144 -59.47 -18.36 14.07
N ASN A 145 -60.25 -18.96 14.99
CA ASN A 145 -61.26 -19.98 14.66
C ASN A 145 -62.69 -19.48 14.93
N GLY A 146 -63.02 -18.29 14.41
CA GLY A 146 -64.39 -17.77 14.37
C GLY A 146 -64.90 -17.15 15.67
N GLY A 147 -64.73 -17.83 16.82
CA GLY A 147 -65.16 -17.37 18.15
C GLY A 147 -64.03 -17.10 19.15
N ASP A 148 -62.78 -17.40 18.80
CA ASP A 148 -61.63 -17.36 19.69
C ASP A 148 -60.44 -16.75 18.94
N ARG A 149 -60.03 -15.53 19.34
CA ARG A 149 -59.04 -14.68 18.65
C ARG A 149 -58.02 -14.08 19.62
N TYR A 150 -57.20 -14.94 20.23
CA TYR A 150 -56.15 -14.51 21.17
C TYR A 150 -54.75 -14.87 20.68
N ILE A 151 -53.76 -14.11 21.15
CA ILE A 151 -52.34 -14.48 21.11
C ILE A 151 -52.14 -15.54 22.21
N ARG A 152 -51.67 -16.73 21.85
CA ARG A 152 -51.39 -17.80 22.81
C ARG A 152 -49.91 -18.16 22.82
N PHE A 153 -49.42 -18.41 24.02
CA PHE A 153 -48.12 -19.01 24.24
C PHE A 153 -48.31 -20.52 24.37
N CYS A 154 -47.65 -21.29 23.51
CA CYS A 154 -47.61 -22.76 23.63
C CYS A 154 -46.40 -23.12 24.51
N ASN A 155 -46.61 -23.88 25.59
CA ASN A 155 -45.56 -24.36 26.48
C ASN A 155 -45.32 -25.88 26.35
N ASP A 156 -45.96 -26.55 25.40
CA ASP A 156 -45.73 -27.97 25.10
C ASP A 156 -44.64 -28.11 24.02
N ALA A 157 -43.46 -28.56 24.44
CA ALA A 157 -42.31 -28.73 23.58
C ALA A 157 -42.56 -29.75 22.44
N SER A 158 -43.46 -30.71 22.62
CA SER A 158 -43.83 -31.69 21.58
C SER A 158 -44.67 -31.05 20.48
N ALA A 159 -45.65 -30.21 20.86
CA ALA A 159 -46.45 -29.45 19.92
C ALA A 159 -45.60 -28.46 19.12
N ILE A 160 -44.62 -27.81 19.77
CA ILE A 160 -43.66 -26.91 19.13
C ILE A 160 -42.81 -27.66 18.10
N ARG A 161 -42.22 -28.82 18.47
CA ARG A 161 -41.39 -29.64 17.55
C ARG A 161 -42.19 -30.14 16.35
N SER A 162 -43.44 -30.56 16.57
CA SER A 162 -44.34 -30.98 15.49
C SER A 162 -44.71 -29.83 14.56
N PHE A 163 -44.96 -28.63 15.10
CA PHE A 163 -45.35 -27.46 14.33
C PHE A 163 -44.23 -26.92 13.44
N ILE A 164 -42.98 -26.91 13.91
CA ILE A 164 -41.82 -26.42 13.15
C ILE A 164 -41.17 -27.51 12.27
N GLY A 165 -41.71 -28.73 12.24
CA GLY A 165 -41.18 -29.84 11.44
C GLY A 165 -39.82 -30.39 11.90
N ALA A 166 -39.37 -30.07 13.11
CA ALA A 166 -38.08 -30.52 13.65
C ALA A 166 -38.23 -31.90 14.33
N GLY A 167 -38.17 -32.96 13.53
CA GLY A 167 -38.03 -34.33 14.04
C GLY A 167 -36.64 -34.57 14.62
N THR A 168 -36.53 -35.32 15.71
CA THR A 168 -35.25 -35.83 16.22
C THR A 168 -34.68 -36.86 15.25
N GLY A 169 -33.91 -36.41 14.26
CA GLY A 169 -33.36 -37.28 13.21
C GLY A 169 -32.29 -38.21 13.74
N THR A 170 -32.65 -39.46 14.02
CA THR A 170 -31.73 -40.60 14.01
C THR A 170 -31.47 -40.96 12.54
N ILE A 171 -30.21 -41.10 12.10
CA ILE A 171 -29.90 -41.63 10.77
C ILE A 171 -30.24 -43.13 10.81
N ASN A 172 -31.47 -43.49 10.46
CA ASN A 172 -31.95 -44.87 10.60
C ASN A 172 -31.33 -45.83 9.57
N ASN A 173 -30.86 -45.33 8.42
CA ASN A 173 -30.29 -46.17 7.35
C ASN A 173 -29.21 -45.41 6.58
N ILE A 174 -27.96 -45.87 6.64
CA ILE A 174 -26.92 -45.54 5.67
C ILE A 174 -26.90 -46.67 4.64
N LYS A 175 -27.34 -46.40 3.41
CA LYS A 175 -27.25 -47.35 2.30
C LYS A 175 -25.97 -47.05 1.52
N ALA A 176 -24.89 -47.79 1.79
CA ALA A 176 -23.71 -47.77 0.93
C ALA A 176 -23.91 -48.80 -0.20
N THR A 177 -23.91 -48.34 -1.45
CA THR A 177 -24.01 -49.20 -2.64
C THR A 177 -22.77 -49.00 -3.48
N THR A 178 -22.10 -50.10 -3.80
CA THR A 178 -21.08 -50.18 -4.85
C THR A 178 -21.69 -50.98 -5.99
N ASP A 179 -21.30 -50.70 -7.24
CA ASP A 179 -21.82 -51.43 -8.40
C ASP A 179 -21.35 -52.91 -8.42
N GLY A 180 -20.38 -53.28 -7.57
CA GLY A 180 -19.93 -54.66 -7.36
C GLY A 180 -19.53 -54.98 -5.90
N ASP A 181 -18.80 -56.08 -5.70
CA ASP A 181 -18.55 -56.75 -4.41
C ASP A 181 -17.16 -56.50 -3.79
N SER A 182 -16.37 -55.55 -4.30
CA SER A 182 -15.00 -55.32 -3.84
C SER A 182 -14.87 -54.72 -2.43
N LEU A 183 -15.93 -54.12 -1.90
CA LEU A 183 -15.97 -53.47 -0.58
C LEU A 183 -16.99 -54.16 0.34
N GLY A 184 -16.57 -54.47 1.57
CA GLY A 184 -17.38 -55.09 2.60
C GLY A 184 -18.13 -54.06 3.45
N PHE A 185 -19.39 -54.34 3.74
CA PHE A 185 -20.19 -53.56 4.68
C PHE A 185 -20.18 -54.24 6.06
N SER A 186 -19.70 -53.53 7.09
CA SER A 186 -19.75 -54.00 8.47
C SER A 186 -20.46 -52.97 9.35
N ASN A 187 -21.74 -53.23 9.60
CA ASN A 187 -22.61 -52.74 10.69
C ASN A 187 -23.19 -51.30 10.64
N THR A 188 -24.36 -51.19 11.29
CA THR A 188 -25.19 -49.99 11.48
C THR A 188 -24.57 -49.02 12.49
N LEU A 189 -24.42 -47.75 12.11
CA LEU A 189 -23.91 -46.68 12.96
C LEU A 189 -25.08 -45.99 13.70
N THR A 190 -25.25 -46.24 14.99
CA THR A 190 -26.34 -45.66 15.81
C THR A 190 -25.91 -44.45 16.64
N GLY A 191 -24.85 -43.73 16.25
CA GLY A 191 -24.32 -42.56 16.94
C GLY A 191 -23.11 -41.93 16.24
N SER A 192 -22.44 -40.98 16.88
CA SER A 192 -21.22 -40.35 16.32
C SER A 192 -20.03 -41.33 16.36
N GLY A 193 -19.62 -41.84 15.20
CA GLY A 193 -18.45 -42.71 15.02
C GLY A 193 -18.04 -42.85 13.56
N THR A 194 -16.87 -43.43 13.29
CA THR A 194 -16.30 -43.59 11.94
C THR A 194 -16.86 -44.82 11.22
N LEU A 195 -17.36 -44.66 9.99
CA LEU A 195 -17.81 -45.76 9.13
C LEU A 195 -16.61 -46.41 8.41
N THR A 196 -16.31 -47.67 8.71
CA THR A 196 -15.22 -48.43 8.09
C THR A 196 -15.72 -49.29 6.93
N LEU A 197 -15.18 -49.10 5.73
CA LEU A 197 -15.44 -49.93 4.54
C LEU A 197 -14.18 -50.73 4.21
N ALA A 198 -14.19 -52.04 4.44
CA ALA A 198 -13.02 -52.91 4.24
C ALA A 198 -12.95 -53.42 2.80
N TRP A 199 -11.77 -53.42 2.17
CA TRP A 199 -11.56 -54.07 0.88
C TRP A 199 -11.58 -55.60 1.04
N GLN A 200 -12.35 -56.30 0.22
CA GLN A 200 -12.55 -57.76 0.31
C GLN A 200 -11.51 -58.58 -0.49
N GLY A 201 -10.59 -57.92 -1.21
CA GLY A 201 -9.59 -58.56 -2.06
C GLY A 201 -8.31 -59.00 -1.35
N ASN A 202 -7.60 -59.98 -1.95
CA ASN A 202 -6.23 -60.35 -1.58
C ASN A 202 -5.21 -59.86 -2.64
N THR A 203 -3.92 -60.14 -2.43
CA THR A 203 -2.82 -59.69 -3.32
C THR A 203 -2.88 -60.23 -4.76
N SER A 204 -3.76 -61.19 -5.07
CA SER A 204 -3.97 -61.75 -6.41
C SER A 204 -5.27 -61.25 -7.08
N SER A 205 -5.92 -60.24 -6.49
CA SER A 205 -7.20 -59.70 -6.95
C SER A 205 -7.07 -58.23 -7.37
N TYR A 206 -7.91 -57.79 -8.31
CA TYR A 206 -8.07 -56.39 -8.68
C TYR A 206 -9.56 -56.05 -8.80
N VAL A 207 -9.89 -54.75 -8.76
CA VAL A 207 -11.27 -54.26 -8.88
C VAL A 207 -11.54 -53.93 -10.35
N ARG A 208 -12.59 -54.50 -10.92
CA ARG A 208 -13.02 -54.21 -12.29
C ARG A 208 -13.75 -52.86 -12.36
N GLY A 209 -13.89 -52.32 -13.56
CA GLY A 209 -14.59 -51.03 -13.77
C GLY A 209 -16.07 -51.03 -13.35
N ASP A 210 -16.68 -52.21 -13.18
CA ASP A 210 -18.04 -52.39 -12.63
C ASP A 210 -18.06 -52.52 -11.10
N GLY A 211 -16.92 -52.33 -10.42
CA GLY A 211 -16.80 -52.39 -8.96
C GLY A 211 -16.74 -53.80 -8.36
N SER A 212 -16.73 -54.85 -9.18
CA SER A 212 -16.60 -56.23 -8.69
C SER A 212 -15.15 -56.67 -8.53
N LEU A 213 -14.90 -57.55 -7.57
CA LEU A 213 -13.59 -58.13 -7.32
C LEU A 213 -13.32 -59.27 -8.31
N ALA A 214 -12.23 -59.17 -9.06
CA ALA A 214 -11.79 -60.23 -9.97
C ALA A 214 -10.37 -60.68 -9.64
N THR A 215 -10.07 -61.95 -9.87
CA THR A 215 -8.70 -62.46 -9.83
C THR A 215 -7.97 -62.02 -11.09
N PHE A 216 -6.68 -61.66 -10.99
CA PHE A 216 -5.89 -61.38 -12.19
C PHE A 216 -5.98 -62.56 -13.16
N PRO A 217 -6.35 -62.36 -14.45
CA PRO A 217 -6.28 -63.43 -15.42
C PRO A 217 -4.82 -63.86 -15.60
N SER A 218 -4.58 -65.15 -15.85
CA SER A 218 -3.27 -65.61 -16.30
C SER A 218 -2.97 -64.89 -17.63
N ILE A 219 -2.08 -63.91 -17.58
CA ILE A 219 -1.75 -63.05 -18.72
C ILE A 219 -1.19 -63.96 -19.84
N PRO A 220 -1.77 -63.97 -21.05
CA PRO A 220 -1.12 -64.62 -22.18
C PRO A 220 0.22 -63.91 -22.45
N GLN A 221 1.25 -64.68 -22.81
CA GLN A 221 2.54 -64.14 -23.25
C GLN A 221 2.33 -63.01 -24.28
N GLY A 222 3.16 -61.95 -24.19
CA GLY A 222 3.04 -60.74 -25.01
C GLY A 222 3.14 -60.97 -26.52
N ASP A 223 2.85 -59.91 -27.31
CA ASP A 223 2.57 -59.88 -28.76
C ASP A 223 3.53 -60.64 -29.72
N ILE A 224 4.68 -61.13 -29.26
CA ILE A 224 5.58 -61.99 -30.04
C ILE A 224 5.61 -63.39 -29.40
N THR A 225 4.97 -64.36 -30.05
CA THR A 225 4.89 -65.75 -29.55
C THR A 225 6.09 -66.61 -29.95
N ALA A 226 6.91 -66.19 -30.93
CA ALA A 226 8.19 -66.83 -31.31
C ALA A 226 9.04 -65.90 -32.20
N VAL A 227 10.37 -65.97 -32.08
CA VAL A 227 11.30 -65.41 -33.08
C VAL A 227 12.00 -66.56 -33.79
N VAL A 228 11.75 -66.72 -35.10
CA VAL A 228 12.32 -67.76 -35.96
C VAL A 228 13.37 -67.15 -36.89
N ALA A 229 14.61 -67.65 -36.86
CA ALA A 229 15.67 -67.18 -37.74
C ALA A 229 15.43 -67.59 -39.21
N GLY A 230 15.58 -66.65 -40.15
CA GLY A 230 15.50 -66.90 -41.59
C GLY A 230 16.80 -67.49 -42.19
N THR A 231 16.79 -67.77 -43.50
CA THR A 231 17.94 -68.38 -44.20
C THR A 231 19.24 -67.59 -43.98
N ASN A 232 20.33 -68.29 -43.61
CA ASN A 232 21.64 -67.76 -43.23
C ASN A 232 21.73 -67.07 -41.85
N LEU A 233 20.70 -67.17 -41.00
CA LEU A 233 20.75 -66.81 -39.58
C LEU A 233 20.55 -68.06 -38.70
N SER A 234 21.19 -68.11 -37.54
CA SER A 234 21.01 -69.15 -36.50
C SER A 234 20.68 -68.51 -35.15
N GLY A 235 19.81 -69.14 -34.36
CA GLY A 235 19.26 -68.59 -33.12
C GLY A 235 17.73 -68.46 -33.16
N GLY A 236 17.15 -67.81 -32.15
CA GLY A 236 15.70 -67.70 -31.93
C GLY A 236 15.23 -68.30 -30.59
N GLY A 237 14.02 -67.95 -30.15
CA GLY A 237 13.44 -68.40 -28.88
C GLY A 237 12.00 -67.91 -28.63
N THR A 238 11.32 -68.50 -27.64
CA THR A 238 9.90 -68.25 -27.33
C THR A 238 9.65 -67.57 -25.97
N SER A 239 10.69 -67.25 -25.18
CA SER A 239 10.61 -66.32 -24.03
C SER A 239 12.00 -65.89 -23.53
N GLY A 240 12.13 -64.69 -22.94
CA GLY A 240 13.39 -64.14 -22.40
C GLY A 240 14.21 -63.33 -23.43
N SER A 241 15.44 -62.91 -23.09
CA SER A 241 16.35 -62.26 -24.06
C SER A 241 16.75 -63.22 -25.17
N VAL A 242 16.44 -62.88 -26.42
CA VAL A 242 16.70 -63.70 -27.62
C VAL A 242 17.90 -63.14 -28.40
N THR A 243 18.82 -64.02 -28.84
CA THR A 243 19.97 -63.66 -29.70
C THR A 243 19.84 -64.34 -31.07
N LEU A 244 20.07 -63.58 -32.14
CA LEU A 244 20.22 -64.07 -33.52
C LEU A 244 21.66 -63.87 -33.98
N ASN A 245 22.29 -64.95 -34.45
CA ASN A 245 23.61 -64.98 -35.06
C ASN A 245 23.47 -65.21 -36.58
N MET A 246 24.51 -64.91 -37.35
CA MET A 246 24.56 -65.25 -38.78
C MET A 246 25.17 -66.65 -38.95
N ALA A 247 24.46 -67.56 -39.61
CA ALA A 247 24.84 -68.97 -39.72
C ALA A 247 26.09 -69.18 -40.61
N THR A 248 26.34 -68.27 -41.56
CA THR A 248 27.58 -68.22 -42.36
C THR A 248 27.91 -66.76 -42.72
N GLY A 249 29.07 -66.29 -42.25
CA GLY A 249 29.63 -64.94 -42.49
C GLY A 249 30.24 -64.75 -43.88
N GLY A 250 29.76 -63.77 -44.66
CA GLY A 250 30.47 -63.18 -45.81
C GLY A 250 31.08 -64.14 -46.86
N VAL A 251 32.03 -63.64 -47.67
CA VAL A 251 32.91 -64.49 -48.49
C VAL A 251 33.77 -65.33 -47.55
N GLY A 252 33.59 -66.64 -47.56
CA GLY A 252 34.33 -67.56 -46.68
C GLY A 252 35.85 -67.46 -46.87
N ALA A 253 36.61 -67.75 -45.82
CA ALA A 253 38.07 -67.72 -45.84
C ALA A 253 38.60 -68.60 -46.99
N GLY A 254 39.28 -67.97 -47.95
CA GLY A 254 39.75 -68.62 -49.18
C GLY A 254 40.54 -67.65 -50.05
N THR A 255 41.16 -68.16 -51.11
CA THR A 255 42.00 -67.41 -52.05
C THR A 255 41.23 -67.09 -53.33
N TYR A 256 41.29 -65.84 -53.78
CA TYR A 256 40.62 -65.37 -55.00
C TYR A 256 41.61 -64.56 -55.88
N GLY A 257 41.71 -64.86 -57.20
CA GLY A 257 42.69 -64.27 -58.15
C GLY A 257 42.59 -64.85 -59.57
N SER A 258 43.31 -64.29 -60.57
CA SER A 258 43.28 -64.71 -62.00
C SER A 258 44.68 -64.86 -62.61
N THR A 259 44.94 -65.94 -63.33
CA THR A 259 46.24 -66.28 -63.94
C THR A 259 46.38 -65.87 -65.42
N SER A 260 45.48 -65.04 -65.95
CA SER A 260 45.53 -64.60 -67.35
C SER A 260 46.43 -63.37 -67.56
N ASN A 261 47.36 -63.46 -68.53
CA ASN A 261 48.56 -62.62 -68.71
C ASN A 261 48.35 -61.13 -69.10
N SER A 262 47.15 -60.55 -68.89
CA SER A 262 46.90 -59.14 -69.21
C SER A 262 46.34 -58.31 -68.04
N THR A 263 45.96 -58.92 -66.91
CA THR A 263 45.65 -58.23 -65.63
C THR A 263 46.00 -59.15 -64.47
N LYS A 264 47.23 -59.07 -63.94
CA LYS A 264 47.75 -60.05 -62.96
C LYS A 264 47.60 -59.55 -61.51
N ILE A 265 46.65 -60.15 -60.77
CA ILE A 265 46.64 -60.25 -59.30
C ILE A 265 46.62 -61.75 -58.99
N ASP A 266 47.67 -62.27 -58.37
CA ASP A 266 47.84 -63.71 -58.19
C ASP A 266 46.94 -64.23 -57.07
N ASN A 267 46.99 -63.63 -55.88
CA ASN A 267 46.17 -64.01 -54.73
C ASN A 267 45.67 -62.78 -53.94
N ILE A 268 44.41 -62.83 -53.50
CA ILE A 268 43.84 -62.00 -52.43
C ILE A 268 43.57 -62.91 -51.22
N THR A 269 44.10 -62.56 -50.05
CA THR A 269 43.92 -63.31 -48.79
C THR A 269 42.94 -62.57 -47.87
N ILE A 270 42.02 -63.32 -47.26
CA ILE A 270 40.96 -62.81 -46.38
C ILE A 270 41.05 -63.46 -45.00
N ASP A 271 40.80 -62.73 -43.90
CA ASP A 271 40.75 -63.30 -42.55
C ASP A 271 39.44 -64.07 -42.25
N ALA A 272 39.38 -64.72 -41.09
CA ALA A 272 38.21 -65.49 -40.64
C ALA A 272 36.93 -64.62 -40.44
N TYR A 273 37.05 -63.30 -40.53
CA TYR A 273 35.95 -62.35 -40.42
C TYR A 273 35.61 -61.68 -41.76
N GLY A 274 36.24 -62.10 -42.87
CA GLY A 274 35.93 -61.66 -44.22
C GLY A 274 36.59 -60.34 -44.66
N ARG A 275 37.67 -59.89 -43.99
CA ARG A 275 38.44 -58.68 -44.37
C ARG A 275 39.70 -59.03 -45.15
N VAL A 276 40.04 -58.25 -46.18
CA VAL A 276 41.27 -58.43 -46.97
C VAL A 276 42.50 -58.12 -46.11
N THR A 277 43.44 -59.06 -46.06
CA THR A 277 44.65 -58.94 -45.23
C THR A 277 45.95 -58.89 -46.03
N ALA A 278 45.99 -59.37 -47.28
CA ALA A 278 47.16 -59.26 -48.16
C ALA A 278 46.81 -59.41 -49.66
N ILE A 279 47.60 -58.78 -50.53
CA ILE A 279 47.54 -58.88 -52.00
C ILE A 279 48.96 -59.06 -52.57
N THR A 280 49.20 -60.03 -53.45
CA THR A 280 50.52 -60.29 -54.07
C THR A 280 50.49 -60.41 -55.61
N THR A 281 51.60 -60.06 -56.27
CA THR A 281 51.82 -60.10 -57.75
C THR A 281 53.20 -60.68 -58.12
N GLY A 282 53.32 -61.53 -59.17
CA GLY A 282 54.60 -62.13 -59.63
C GLY A 282 55.13 -61.72 -61.03
N ALA A 283 56.43 -61.88 -61.31
CA ALA A 283 57.18 -61.38 -62.50
C ALA A 283 56.99 -62.16 -63.85
N THR A 284 57.31 -61.51 -65.00
CA THR A 284 57.13 -61.98 -66.40
C THR A 284 58.47 -62.06 -67.19
N GLY A 285 58.76 -63.14 -67.94
CA GLY A 285 60.04 -63.39 -68.62
C GLY A 285 60.15 -63.10 -70.14
N ASN A 286 61.34 -62.58 -70.51
CA ASN A 286 62.25 -62.48 -71.70
C ASN A 286 61.86 -62.91 -73.16
N GLY A 287 62.36 -62.15 -74.17
CA GLY A 287 62.38 -62.44 -75.64
C GLY A 287 63.70 -62.05 -76.39
N ASP A 288 63.84 -62.47 -77.67
CA ASP A 288 64.93 -62.53 -78.70
C ASP A 288 66.31 -61.79 -78.63
N ILE A 289 66.57 -60.83 -77.74
CA ILE A 289 67.92 -60.22 -77.60
C ILE A 289 68.55 -60.72 -76.29
N THR A 290 69.67 -61.45 -76.37
CA THR A 290 70.34 -62.00 -75.17
C THR A 290 71.37 -61.05 -74.54
N GLY A 291 71.74 -59.94 -75.19
CA GLY A 291 72.46 -58.83 -74.54
C GLY A 291 73.07 -57.75 -75.44
N VAL A 292 73.26 -56.54 -74.88
CA VAL A 292 73.93 -55.38 -75.49
C VAL A 292 75.01 -54.85 -74.53
N THR A 293 76.26 -54.67 -74.99
CA THR A 293 77.39 -54.14 -74.20
C THR A 293 77.89 -52.80 -74.77
N ALA A 294 77.97 -51.75 -73.96
CA ALA A 294 78.44 -50.41 -74.37
C ALA A 294 79.98 -50.27 -74.33
N GLY A 295 80.56 -49.54 -75.29
CA GLY A 295 82.00 -49.18 -75.34
C GLY A 295 82.30 -47.81 -74.71
N ALA A 296 83.56 -47.37 -74.71
CA ALA A 296 83.98 -46.08 -74.12
C ALA A 296 83.19 -44.88 -74.70
N GLY A 297 82.76 -43.95 -73.83
CA GLY A 297 81.87 -42.84 -74.19
C GLY A 297 80.38 -43.16 -74.23
N LEU A 298 79.98 -44.42 -74.06
CA LEU A 298 78.59 -44.88 -73.94
C LEU A 298 78.39 -45.61 -72.59
N THR A 299 77.22 -45.46 -71.97
CA THR A 299 76.81 -46.20 -70.75
C THR A 299 75.48 -46.92 -70.98
N GLY A 300 75.23 -47.97 -70.18
CA GLY A 300 74.05 -48.81 -70.29
C GLY A 300 74.29 -50.12 -71.05
N GLY A 301 73.22 -50.70 -71.60
CA GLY A 301 73.17 -52.08 -72.05
C GLY A 301 72.47 -53.02 -71.06
N GLY A 302 72.29 -54.29 -71.42
CA GLY A 302 71.58 -55.28 -70.60
C GLY A 302 71.27 -56.57 -71.36
N THR A 303 71.01 -57.67 -70.63
CA THR A 303 70.80 -59.02 -71.17
C THR A 303 69.32 -59.49 -71.16
N SER A 304 68.38 -58.65 -70.70
CA SER A 304 66.92 -58.82 -70.86
C SER A 304 66.17 -57.50 -70.56
N GLY A 305 64.89 -57.38 -70.98
CA GLY A 305 64.08 -56.15 -70.83
C GLY A 305 64.18 -55.21 -72.04
N THR A 306 63.92 -53.91 -71.86
CA THR A 306 64.18 -52.85 -72.86
C THR A 306 65.57 -52.25 -72.61
N PRO A 307 66.62 -52.64 -73.33
CA PRO A 307 67.98 -52.15 -73.06
C PRO A 307 68.10 -50.70 -73.51
N THR A 308 68.60 -49.84 -72.62
CA THR A 308 68.90 -48.43 -72.95
C THR A 308 70.41 -48.27 -73.09
N VAL A 309 70.86 -47.71 -74.20
CA VAL A 309 72.25 -47.26 -74.41
C VAL A 309 72.22 -45.74 -74.47
N SER A 310 72.98 -45.09 -73.61
CA SER A 310 73.07 -43.63 -73.49
C SER A 310 74.50 -43.17 -73.74
N VAL A 311 74.69 -41.97 -74.27
CA VAL A 311 76.02 -41.33 -74.30
C VAL A 311 76.39 -40.93 -72.88
N ASP A 312 77.59 -41.28 -72.41
CA ASP A 312 78.09 -40.82 -71.12
C ASP A 312 78.73 -39.44 -71.27
N TYR A 313 78.04 -38.41 -70.76
CA TYR A 313 78.50 -37.03 -70.77
C TYR A 313 78.93 -36.53 -69.37
N THR A 314 78.88 -37.38 -68.32
CA THR A 314 79.17 -36.98 -66.92
C THR A 314 80.16 -37.87 -66.17
N GLY A 315 80.42 -39.10 -66.64
CA GLY A 315 81.28 -40.08 -65.98
C GLY A 315 82.78 -39.92 -66.22
N THR A 316 83.59 -40.81 -65.62
CA THR A 316 85.05 -40.81 -65.75
C THR A 316 85.53 -41.15 -67.16
N ASP A 317 84.73 -41.90 -67.92
CA ASP A 317 85.01 -42.33 -69.30
C ASP A 317 84.08 -41.63 -70.31
N SER A 318 83.70 -40.38 -70.02
CA SER A 318 82.81 -39.60 -70.88
C SER A 318 83.39 -39.40 -72.28
N ILE A 319 82.52 -39.17 -73.27
CA ILE A 319 82.93 -38.93 -74.66
C ILE A 319 83.94 -37.76 -74.80
N ILE A 320 83.89 -36.80 -73.87
CA ILE A 320 84.79 -35.65 -73.82
C ILE A 320 86.18 -36.04 -73.27
N LYS A 321 86.25 -36.93 -72.27
CA LYS A 321 87.52 -37.40 -71.68
C LYS A 321 88.20 -38.48 -72.52
N ALA A 322 87.42 -39.28 -73.25
CA ALA A 322 87.93 -40.27 -74.19
C ALA A 322 88.44 -39.64 -75.50
N ALA A 323 88.09 -38.37 -75.77
CA ALA A 323 88.58 -37.63 -76.93
C ALA A 323 90.03 -37.13 -76.72
N PRO A 324 90.87 -37.04 -77.79
CA PRO A 324 92.21 -36.49 -77.69
C PRO A 324 92.21 -35.01 -77.28
N THR A 325 93.17 -34.58 -76.46
CA THR A 325 93.34 -33.16 -76.08
C THR A 325 93.76 -32.31 -77.29
N ALA A 326 93.08 -31.20 -77.54
CA ALA A 326 93.44 -30.26 -78.59
C ALA A 326 94.74 -29.50 -78.24
N THR A 327 95.69 -29.42 -79.17
CA THR A 327 96.93 -28.64 -79.04
C THR A 327 96.87 -27.40 -79.94
N GLY A 328 96.49 -26.25 -79.37
CA GLY A 328 96.41 -24.95 -80.04
C GLY A 328 95.34 -24.03 -79.41
N PRO A 329 95.37 -22.70 -79.67
CA PRO A 329 94.29 -21.81 -79.25
C PRO A 329 92.98 -22.19 -79.95
N ILE A 330 91.90 -22.30 -79.17
CA ILE A 330 90.55 -22.60 -79.66
C ILE A 330 89.98 -21.32 -80.30
N ALA A 331 89.53 -21.42 -81.55
CA ALA A 331 88.98 -20.32 -82.33
C ALA A 331 87.52 -20.03 -81.93
N THR A 332 87.05 -18.81 -82.17
CA THR A 332 85.66 -18.41 -81.83
C THR A 332 84.58 -19.20 -82.58
N GLY A 333 84.93 -19.77 -83.73
CA GLY A 333 84.05 -20.65 -84.52
C GLY A 333 84.07 -22.13 -84.08
N ASP A 334 84.87 -22.49 -83.08
CA ASP A 334 84.91 -23.85 -82.56
C ASP A 334 83.67 -24.12 -81.68
N TYR A 335 83.26 -25.39 -81.64
CA TYR A 335 82.06 -25.84 -80.93
C TYR A 335 82.41 -26.47 -79.59
N LEU A 336 81.63 -26.13 -78.58
CA LEU A 336 81.64 -26.75 -77.27
C LEU A 336 80.34 -27.55 -77.08
N ILE A 337 80.49 -28.77 -76.58
CA ILE A 337 79.36 -29.57 -76.10
C ILE A 337 79.07 -29.14 -74.66
N ILE A 338 77.89 -28.59 -74.41
CA ILE A 338 77.44 -28.18 -73.07
C ILE A 338 76.21 -28.98 -72.64
N ALA A 339 76.21 -29.42 -71.39
CA ALA A 339 75.02 -29.99 -70.77
C ALA A 339 74.30 -28.88 -70.00
N ASN A 340 72.98 -28.76 -70.18
CA ASN A 340 72.18 -27.90 -69.31
C ASN A 340 71.89 -28.60 -67.96
N SER A 341 71.39 -27.84 -66.99
CA SER A 341 70.99 -28.37 -65.67
C SER A 341 69.80 -29.35 -65.73
N ALA A 342 69.13 -29.47 -66.88
CA ALA A 342 68.07 -30.45 -67.14
C ALA A 342 68.60 -31.76 -67.76
N GLY A 343 69.92 -31.88 -67.96
CA GLY A 343 70.55 -33.10 -68.48
C GLY A 343 70.45 -33.28 -70.00
N ASN A 344 70.09 -32.25 -70.76
CA ASN A 344 70.17 -32.27 -72.21
C ASN A 344 71.51 -31.70 -72.71
N VAL A 345 72.00 -32.22 -73.83
CA VAL A 345 73.27 -31.85 -74.45
C VAL A 345 73.02 -30.99 -75.69
N PHE A 346 73.72 -29.85 -75.78
CA PHE A 346 73.64 -28.89 -76.89
C PHE A 346 75.03 -28.58 -77.43
N GLU A 347 75.10 -28.20 -78.70
CA GLU A 347 76.28 -27.50 -79.24
C GLU A 347 76.14 -26.00 -79.00
N THR A 348 77.25 -25.35 -78.67
CA THR A 348 77.37 -23.88 -78.71
C THR A 348 78.70 -23.50 -79.33
N THR A 349 78.76 -22.41 -80.09
CA THR A 349 80.05 -21.83 -80.48
C THR A 349 80.68 -21.11 -79.29
N ILE A 350 82.01 -21.07 -79.22
CA ILE A 350 82.76 -20.31 -78.20
C ILE A 350 82.32 -18.84 -78.17
N SER A 351 81.94 -18.27 -79.32
CA SER A 351 81.42 -16.89 -79.43
C SER A 351 80.08 -16.63 -78.73
N SER A 352 79.36 -17.67 -78.27
CA SER A 352 78.02 -17.53 -77.69
C SER A 352 78.01 -17.56 -76.16
N LEU A 353 79.17 -17.60 -75.51
CA LEU A 353 79.28 -17.44 -74.06
C LEU A 353 79.11 -15.95 -73.67
N PRO A 354 78.44 -15.62 -72.55
CA PRO A 354 78.04 -14.26 -72.19
C PRO A 354 79.19 -13.39 -71.63
N PHE A 355 80.43 -13.62 -72.06
CA PHE A 355 81.59 -12.81 -71.70
C PHE A 355 82.31 -12.39 -72.97
N THR A 356 82.31 -11.09 -73.28
CA THR A 356 83.04 -10.51 -74.43
C THR A 356 84.54 -10.39 -74.18
N ASN A 357 84.99 -10.56 -72.93
CA ASN A 357 86.33 -10.92 -72.44
C ASN A 357 86.24 -11.12 -70.90
N ASN A 358 87.35 -11.44 -70.20
CA ASN A 358 87.34 -11.78 -68.77
C ASN A 358 87.16 -10.58 -67.79
N ALA A 359 86.45 -9.49 -68.14
CA ALA A 359 86.19 -8.34 -67.24
C ALA A 359 84.72 -7.85 -67.32
N GLY A 360 84.08 -7.57 -66.16
CA GLY A 360 82.62 -7.38 -66.01
C GLY A 360 82.01 -5.97 -66.25
N ASP A 361 80.69 -5.86 -66.10
CA ASP A 361 79.76 -4.89 -66.74
C ASP A 361 79.74 -3.40 -66.27
N ILE A 362 80.40 -2.97 -65.19
CA ILE A 362 80.36 -1.56 -64.74
C ILE A 362 81.72 -0.88 -64.94
N THR A 363 81.79 0.18 -65.75
CA THR A 363 83.04 0.87 -66.11
C THR A 363 83.34 2.15 -65.30
N GLY A 364 82.48 2.56 -64.36
CA GLY A 364 82.74 3.67 -63.42
C GLY A 364 81.50 4.25 -62.73
N VAL A 365 81.70 4.96 -61.59
CA VAL A 365 80.64 5.65 -60.82
C VAL A 365 81.03 7.10 -60.51
N THR A 366 80.18 8.07 -60.86
CA THR A 366 80.36 9.52 -60.60
C THR A 366 79.36 10.03 -59.56
N ALA A 367 79.83 10.74 -58.53
CA ALA A 367 78.97 11.31 -57.48
C ALA A 367 78.16 12.53 -57.97
N GLY A 368 76.88 12.63 -57.59
CA GLY A 368 76.01 13.78 -57.87
C GLY A 368 76.07 14.90 -56.81
N THR A 369 75.36 16.00 -57.04
CA THR A 369 75.34 17.19 -56.17
C THR A 369 74.98 16.85 -54.71
N GLY A 370 75.83 17.22 -53.74
CA GLY A 370 75.64 16.93 -52.31
C GLY A 370 76.32 15.66 -51.79
N MET A 371 76.90 14.86 -52.70
CA MET A 371 77.73 13.70 -52.40
C MET A 371 79.18 13.94 -52.86
N SER A 372 80.13 13.28 -52.20
CA SER A 372 81.56 13.29 -52.54
C SER A 372 82.09 11.85 -52.61
N GLY A 373 83.06 11.58 -53.49
CA GLY A 373 83.60 10.23 -53.75
C GLY A 373 83.43 9.75 -55.19
N GLY A 374 83.75 8.47 -55.46
CA GLY A 374 83.69 7.81 -56.79
C GLY A 374 84.93 6.97 -57.14
N GLY A 375 84.88 6.19 -58.24
CA GLY A 375 86.00 5.35 -58.71
C GLY A 375 85.72 4.54 -60.00
N THR A 376 86.77 4.03 -60.65
CA THR A 376 86.71 3.25 -61.92
C THR A 376 87.15 1.78 -61.80
N SER A 377 87.61 1.32 -60.64
CA SER A 377 87.78 -0.10 -60.30
C SER A 377 87.98 -0.29 -58.78
N GLY A 378 87.75 -1.50 -58.25
CA GLY A 378 87.90 -1.81 -56.83
C GLY A 378 86.68 -1.45 -55.96
N SER A 379 86.84 -1.45 -54.63
CA SER A 379 85.78 -1.07 -53.68
C SER A 379 85.65 0.46 -53.64
N VAL A 380 84.47 0.99 -53.96
CA VAL A 380 84.21 2.44 -54.12
C VAL A 380 83.32 2.97 -52.99
N THR A 381 83.75 4.04 -52.32
CA THR A 381 82.98 4.71 -51.25
C THR A 381 82.47 6.07 -51.71
N LEU A 382 81.19 6.35 -51.43
CA LEU A 382 80.54 7.65 -51.62
C LEU A 382 80.08 8.20 -50.26
N ASN A 383 80.51 9.42 -49.92
CA ASN A 383 80.13 10.12 -48.69
C ASN A 383 79.10 11.22 -48.97
N CYS A 384 78.04 11.28 -48.19
CA CYS A 384 77.06 12.36 -48.23
C CYS A 384 77.35 13.36 -47.11
N THR A 385 77.65 14.62 -47.43
CA THR A 385 77.89 15.65 -46.43
C THR A 385 76.55 16.21 -45.96
N ILE A 386 76.01 15.66 -44.87
CA ILE A 386 74.80 16.16 -44.20
C ILE A 386 75.25 17.16 -43.12
N THR A 387 74.90 18.44 -43.25
CA THR A 387 75.27 19.48 -42.28
C THR A 387 74.19 19.74 -41.22
N ASN A 388 72.94 19.30 -41.44
CA ASN A 388 71.92 19.14 -40.39
C ASN A 388 70.79 18.20 -40.84
N ASN A 389 69.93 17.80 -39.90
CA ASN A 389 68.86 16.80 -40.12
C ASN A 389 67.77 17.19 -41.13
N ASN A 390 67.71 18.45 -41.60
CA ASN A 390 66.71 18.87 -42.60
C ASN A 390 67.01 18.36 -44.02
N GLN A 391 68.20 17.82 -44.28
CA GLN A 391 68.62 17.36 -45.60
C GLN A 391 68.29 15.87 -45.85
N LEU A 392 67.68 15.18 -44.88
CA LEU A 392 67.23 13.80 -44.99
C LEU A 392 65.70 13.76 -45.05
N THR A 393 65.14 13.84 -46.25
CA THR A 393 63.71 13.64 -46.47
C THR A 393 63.47 12.24 -47.03
N ASN A 394 62.67 11.39 -46.37
CA ASN A 394 62.41 10.02 -46.86
C ASN A 394 61.43 9.93 -48.06
N GLY A 395 61.10 11.06 -48.69
CA GLY A 395 60.15 11.11 -49.81
C GLY A 395 58.68 10.84 -49.44
N ALA A 396 58.36 10.50 -48.19
CA ALA A 396 56.99 10.23 -47.70
C ALA A 396 56.55 11.13 -46.52
N GLY A 397 57.36 12.13 -46.14
CA GLY A 397 56.95 13.17 -45.17
C GLY A 397 57.04 12.80 -43.70
N TYR A 398 57.65 11.68 -43.32
CA TYR A 398 57.93 11.36 -41.91
C TYR A 398 59.34 11.78 -41.53
N THR A 399 59.46 12.78 -40.65
CA THR A 399 60.73 13.16 -40.01
C THR A 399 61.03 12.23 -38.85
N THR A 400 62.30 11.88 -38.63
CA THR A 400 62.80 11.15 -37.45
C THR A 400 62.78 12.00 -36.18
N ASN A 401 61.79 12.88 -36.04
CA ASN A 401 61.51 13.48 -34.76
C ASN A 401 60.93 12.35 -33.91
N THR A 402 61.51 12.09 -32.74
CA THR A 402 60.69 11.77 -31.58
C THR A 402 59.60 12.84 -31.54
N GLY A 403 58.42 12.51 -32.07
CA GLY A 403 57.32 13.46 -32.16
C GLY A 403 56.94 13.86 -30.74
N THR A 404 57.43 15.01 -30.29
CA THR A 404 56.78 15.71 -29.19
C THR A 404 55.38 16.03 -29.68
N VAL A 405 54.37 15.67 -28.88
CA VAL A 405 53.03 16.24 -28.99
C VAL A 405 53.22 17.76 -28.90
N THR A 406 53.21 18.46 -30.05
CA THR A 406 53.47 19.91 -30.08
C THR A 406 52.32 20.69 -29.47
N SER A 407 51.10 20.15 -29.50
CA SER A 407 49.96 20.63 -28.72
C SER A 407 48.93 19.52 -28.52
N VAL A 408 48.25 19.51 -27.37
CA VAL A 408 47.00 18.77 -27.15
C VAL A 408 45.88 19.79 -27.29
N ALA A 409 44.94 19.58 -28.21
CA ALA A 409 43.73 20.40 -28.24
C ALA A 409 42.92 20.07 -26.96
N THR A 410 42.90 20.99 -26.01
CA THR A 410 42.19 20.82 -24.74
C THR A 410 40.68 20.84 -24.99
N GLY A 411 40.04 19.67 -24.89
CA GLY A 411 38.61 19.61 -24.59
C GLY A 411 38.37 19.85 -23.09
N SER A 412 37.12 20.07 -22.70
CA SER A 412 36.69 20.19 -21.31
C SER A 412 37.30 19.12 -20.41
N GLY A 413 37.94 19.51 -19.30
CA GLY A 413 38.52 18.62 -18.29
C GLY A 413 40.00 18.24 -18.46
N LEU A 414 40.70 18.67 -19.52
CA LEU A 414 42.16 18.48 -19.65
C LEU A 414 42.85 19.85 -19.76
N THR A 415 43.77 20.15 -18.83
CA THR A 415 44.62 21.34 -18.89
C THR A 415 46.05 20.94 -19.23
N GLY A 416 46.57 21.52 -20.31
CA GLY A 416 47.94 21.35 -20.76
C GLY A 416 48.30 22.36 -21.84
N GLY A 417 49.54 22.84 -21.82
CA GLY A 417 50.11 23.71 -22.87
C GLY A 417 50.95 22.95 -23.89
N THR A 418 51.53 23.67 -24.85
CA THR A 418 52.50 23.16 -25.85
C THR A 418 53.64 22.39 -25.17
N ILE A 419 53.78 21.08 -25.41
CA ILE A 419 54.85 20.26 -24.81
C ILE A 419 56.08 20.26 -25.72
N THR A 420 57.14 20.95 -25.30
CA THR A 420 58.36 21.15 -26.11
C THR A 420 59.55 20.26 -25.70
N GLY A 421 59.39 19.38 -24.69
CA GLY A 421 60.45 18.46 -24.24
C GLY A 421 59.95 17.28 -23.41
N THR A 422 59.68 17.50 -22.11
CA THR A 422 58.89 16.58 -21.26
C THR A 422 57.82 17.41 -20.57
N GLY A 423 56.58 16.91 -20.54
CA GLY A 423 55.45 17.64 -19.98
C GLY A 423 54.38 16.67 -19.53
N THR A 424 53.71 17.00 -18.43
CA THR A 424 52.56 16.26 -17.91
C THR A 424 51.27 16.87 -18.47
N VAL A 425 50.39 16.01 -18.99
CA VAL A 425 48.99 16.36 -19.22
C VAL A 425 48.30 16.22 -17.87
N SER A 426 47.69 17.29 -17.38
CA SER A 426 46.93 17.28 -16.13
C SER A 426 45.43 17.33 -16.43
N VAL A 427 44.64 16.60 -15.66
CA VAL A 427 43.18 16.79 -15.65
C VAL A 427 42.91 18.13 -14.97
N ASP A 428 42.09 18.98 -15.59
CA ASP A 428 41.71 20.26 -15.00
C ASP A 428 40.70 20.00 -13.88
N TYR A 429 41.07 20.43 -12.67
CA TYR A 429 40.26 20.29 -11.47
C TYR A 429 39.78 21.65 -10.92
N GLY A 430 40.07 22.75 -11.62
CA GLY A 430 39.71 24.12 -11.24
C GLY A 430 38.29 24.54 -11.67
N GLY A 431 38.03 25.85 -11.72
CA GLY A 431 36.69 26.44 -11.96
C GLY A 431 36.04 26.14 -13.33
N SER A 432 36.74 25.45 -14.24
CA SER A 432 36.20 24.90 -15.50
C SER A 432 36.68 23.45 -15.71
N GLY A 433 36.84 22.70 -14.61
CA GLY A 433 37.38 21.35 -14.58
C GLY A 433 36.33 20.23 -14.70
N LEU A 434 36.78 18.98 -14.57
CA LEU A 434 35.99 17.74 -14.77
C LEU A 434 34.63 17.76 -14.04
N VAL A 435 34.56 18.35 -12.84
CA VAL A 435 33.34 18.40 -12.02
C VAL A 435 32.38 19.51 -12.48
N ALA A 436 32.90 20.67 -12.91
CA ALA A 436 32.09 21.81 -13.34
C ALA A 436 31.57 21.67 -14.78
N ASP A 437 32.33 20.99 -15.65
CA ASP A 437 31.98 20.74 -17.05
C ASP A 437 31.18 19.42 -17.24
N CYS A 438 31.00 18.63 -16.18
CA CYS A 438 30.20 17.41 -16.23
C CYS A 438 28.72 17.76 -16.51
N PRO A 439 28.09 17.20 -17.56
CA PRO A 439 26.66 17.40 -17.78
C PRO A 439 25.87 16.84 -16.59
N GLY A 440 24.84 17.56 -16.14
CA GLY A 440 24.00 17.13 -15.02
C GLY A 440 23.46 15.72 -15.24
N GLY A 441 23.74 14.82 -14.29
CA GLY A 441 23.28 13.44 -14.34
C GLY A 441 21.75 13.35 -14.27
N THR A 442 21.17 12.35 -14.93
CA THR A 442 19.76 11.97 -14.78
C THR A 442 19.68 10.57 -14.20
N GLY A 443 19.06 10.41 -13.03
CA GLY A 443 18.98 9.13 -12.31
C GLY A 443 19.04 9.35 -10.79
N GLU A 444 18.67 8.33 -10.02
CA GLU A 444 18.88 8.30 -8.56
C GLU A 444 20.24 7.65 -8.30
N PRO A 445 21.22 8.37 -7.75
CA PRO A 445 22.52 7.79 -7.44
C PRO A 445 22.41 6.64 -6.42
N GLU A 446 23.16 5.57 -6.64
CA GLU A 446 23.22 4.35 -5.83
C GLU A 446 24.30 4.46 -4.74
N ILE A 447 24.25 3.65 -3.69
CA ILE A 447 25.14 3.81 -2.51
C ILE A 447 26.63 3.59 -2.83
N ASP A 448 26.91 2.85 -3.90
CA ASP A 448 28.23 2.55 -4.46
C ASP A 448 28.70 3.58 -5.49
N ASP A 449 27.85 4.55 -5.86
CA ASP A 449 28.28 5.67 -6.69
C ASP A 449 29.24 6.59 -5.92
N ILE A 450 30.08 7.28 -6.68
CA ILE A 450 31.08 8.20 -6.17
C ILE A 450 30.65 9.63 -6.48
N CYS A 451 30.58 10.47 -5.45
CA CYS A 451 30.49 11.91 -5.61
C CYS A 451 31.89 12.50 -5.62
N MET A 452 32.22 13.21 -6.70
CA MET A 452 33.44 14.02 -6.76
C MET A 452 33.10 15.44 -6.31
N VAL A 453 33.73 15.89 -5.22
CA VAL A 453 33.59 17.26 -4.72
C VAL A 453 34.86 18.05 -5.00
N GLY A 454 34.71 19.25 -5.55
CA GLY A 454 35.80 20.22 -5.63
C GLY A 454 36.02 20.86 -4.26
N LEU A 455 37.27 20.86 -3.78
CA LEU A 455 37.64 21.60 -2.58
C LEU A 455 37.95 23.06 -2.98
N ASP A 456 36.90 23.87 -3.17
CA ASP A 456 37.01 25.26 -3.66
C ASP A 456 37.69 26.24 -2.67
N SER A 457 38.17 25.76 -1.52
CA SER A 457 38.71 26.65 -0.47
C SER A 457 40.22 26.82 -0.46
N SER A 458 41.01 26.07 -1.24
CA SER A 458 42.48 26.06 -1.10
C SER A 458 43.27 26.66 -2.26
N SER A 459 42.65 27.19 -3.32
CA SER A 459 43.33 27.64 -4.56
C SER A 459 44.17 26.58 -5.31
N SER A 460 44.30 25.36 -4.77
CA SER A 460 44.98 24.23 -5.41
C SER A 460 44.09 23.40 -6.35
N GLY A 461 42.78 23.64 -6.37
CA GLY A 461 41.84 22.95 -7.26
C GLY A 461 41.78 21.45 -7.01
N GLU A 462 41.87 20.97 -5.77
CA GLU A 462 41.85 19.53 -5.50
C GLU A 462 40.42 18.96 -5.56
N THR A 463 40.20 17.93 -6.37
CA THR A 463 38.96 17.13 -6.31
C THR A 463 39.15 15.92 -5.41
N ARG A 464 38.19 15.66 -4.52
CA ARG A 464 38.12 14.43 -3.74
C ARG A 464 36.89 13.61 -4.12
N ALA A 465 37.11 12.32 -4.28
CA ALA A 465 36.05 11.34 -4.41
C ALA A 465 35.61 10.89 -3.01
N PHE A 466 34.31 10.87 -2.78
CA PHE A 466 33.66 10.23 -1.63
C PHE A 466 32.64 9.24 -2.16
N ALA A 467 32.59 8.03 -1.60
CA ALA A 467 31.48 7.14 -1.88
C ALA A 467 30.20 7.78 -1.34
N LEU A 468 29.06 7.58 -2.01
CA LEU A 468 27.80 8.08 -1.49
C LEU A 468 27.46 7.50 -0.11
N ALA A 469 27.92 6.27 0.16
CA ALA A 469 27.92 5.65 1.49
C ALA A 469 28.61 6.46 2.59
N ASP A 470 29.63 7.26 2.25
CA ASP A 470 30.45 8.02 3.20
C ASP A 470 29.82 9.38 3.56
N PHE A 471 28.74 9.79 2.89
CA PHE A 471 28.03 11.00 3.30
C PHE A 471 27.31 10.75 4.63
N PRO A 472 27.49 11.64 5.62
CA PRO A 472 26.97 11.47 6.97
C PRO A 472 25.45 11.57 7.08
N PHE A 473 24.73 11.64 5.96
CA PHE A 473 23.26 11.62 5.87
C PHE A 473 22.73 10.49 4.96
N MET A 474 23.60 9.66 4.37
CA MET A 474 23.23 8.53 3.51
C MET A 474 23.53 7.16 4.14
N GLN A 475 24.32 7.11 5.22
CA GLN A 475 24.65 5.86 5.89
C GLN A 475 23.46 5.32 6.71
N LYS A 476 22.88 4.19 6.28
CA LYS A 476 21.66 3.61 6.85
C LYS A 476 21.69 3.28 8.36
N THR A 477 22.87 3.24 9.00
CA THR A 477 23.02 2.65 10.33
C THR A 477 23.37 3.62 11.47
N ASN A 478 23.89 4.84 11.22
CA ASN A 478 24.09 5.85 12.28
C ASN A 478 24.53 7.21 11.71
N THR A 479 23.59 7.99 11.18
CA THR A 479 23.86 9.34 10.65
C THR A 479 23.52 10.37 11.71
N GLN A 480 24.53 10.82 12.46
CA GLN A 480 24.41 12.02 13.27
C GLN A 480 24.92 13.20 12.44
N VAL A 481 24.02 14.05 11.98
CA VAL A 481 24.38 15.31 11.33
C VAL A 481 24.33 16.41 12.39
N THR A 482 25.46 17.04 12.66
CA THR A 482 25.53 18.21 13.54
C THR A 482 25.45 19.49 12.72
N ASN A 483 24.74 20.50 13.23
CA ASN A 483 24.63 21.84 12.61
C ASN A 483 24.09 21.85 11.17
N TRP A 484 23.08 21.04 10.84
CA TRP A 484 22.43 21.10 9.54
C TRP A 484 21.52 22.33 9.43
N THR A 485 21.89 23.28 8.57
CA THR A 485 21.08 24.47 8.27
C THR A 485 20.30 24.28 6.97
N VAL A 486 18.97 24.47 7.03
CA VAL A 486 18.09 24.53 5.85
C VAL A 486 17.71 26.00 5.61
N LEU A 487 18.20 26.59 4.51
CA LEU A 487 18.00 28.03 4.22
C LEU A 487 16.59 28.40 3.72
N SER A 488 15.79 27.41 3.34
CA SER A 488 14.42 27.61 2.87
C SER A 488 13.48 26.68 3.61
N THR A 489 12.93 25.67 2.94
CA THR A 489 11.93 24.76 3.51
C THR A 489 12.51 23.37 3.69
N LEU A 490 12.35 22.80 4.88
CA LEU A 490 12.53 21.37 5.11
C LEU A 490 11.19 20.67 4.83
N ASN A 491 11.11 19.90 3.74
CA ASN A 491 9.92 19.12 3.39
C ASN A 491 10.11 17.65 3.79
N VAL A 492 9.48 17.23 4.89
CA VAL A 492 9.45 15.84 5.34
C VAL A 492 8.14 15.20 4.88
N ARG A 493 8.20 14.26 3.92
CA ARG A 493 7.01 13.54 3.44
C ARG A 493 6.59 12.38 4.33
N GLY A 494 7.50 11.89 5.18
CA GLY A 494 7.25 10.85 6.18
C GLY A 494 7.04 11.44 7.58
N ALA A 495 7.38 10.66 8.61
CA ALA A 495 7.42 11.13 9.99
C ALA A 495 8.79 11.75 10.33
N LEU A 496 8.79 12.70 11.27
CA LEU A 496 9.97 13.05 12.05
C LEU A 496 9.94 12.19 13.32
N ASP A 497 10.73 11.12 13.32
CA ASP A 497 10.85 10.24 14.49
C ASP A 497 11.91 10.80 15.45
N LEU A 498 11.51 11.08 16.68
CA LEU A 498 12.36 11.56 17.77
C LEU A 498 12.34 10.50 18.88
N ALA A 499 13.51 10.13 19.40
CA ALA A 499 13.59 9.22 20.54
C ALA A 499 13.21 9.94 21.85
N ASP A 500 13.07 9.18 22.94
CA ASP A 500 12.85 9.77 24.26
C ASP A 500 14.00 10.75 24.61
N ASN A 501 13.62 11.95 25.03
CA ASN A 501 14.47 13.11 25.33
C ASN A 501 15.14 13.77 24.11
N ASP A 502 14.80 13.38 22.88
CA ASP A 502 15.12 14.19 21.71
C ASP A 502 14.18 15.39 21.66
N ILE A 503 14.76 16.59 21.50
CA ILE A 503 14.02 17.84 21.61
C ILE A 503 13.90 18.51 20.25
N LEU A 504 12.66 18.78 19.83
CA LEU A 504 12.37 19.70 18.75
C LEU A 504 12.30 21.12 19.32
N ARG A 505 13.25 21.97 18.92
CA ARG A 505 13.37 23.35 19.41
C ARG A 505 12.88 24.35 18.38
N PHE A 506 12.18 25.38 18.83
CA PHE A 506 11.69 26.48 18.01
C PHE A 506 12.20 27.82 18.55
N GLY A 507 12.52 28.72 17.63
CA GLY A 507 12.98 30.07 17.97
C GLY A 507 14.47 30.15 18.32
N THR A 508 14.97 31.37 18.47
CA THR A 508 16.40 31.60 18.78
C THR A 508 16.58 31.61 20.28
N GLY A 509 17.41 30.71 20.81
CA GLY A 509 17.54 30.54 22.25
C GLY A 509 16.52 29.58 22.86
N ASP A 510 15.96 28.70 22.03
CA ASP A 510 15.11 27.57 22.44
C ASP A 510 13.81 28.02 23.14
N ASP A 511 13.13 28.99 22.53
CA ASP A 511 11.90 29.65 23.03
C ASP A 511 10.78 28.63 23.35
N VAL A 512 10.61 27.62 22.50
CA VAL A 512 9.71 26.49 22.73
C VAL A 512 10.43 25.18 22.45
N GLU A 513 10.28 24.23 23.36
CA GLU A 513 10.83 22.87 23.25
C GLU A 513 9.71 21.83 23.31
N MET A 514 9.73 20.86 22.40
CA MET A 514 8.78 19.75 22.38
C MET A 514 9.53 18.42 22.41
N PHE A 515 9.23 17.58 23.40
CA PHE A 515 9.88 16.28 23.57
C PHE A 515 9.04 15.30 24.39
N PHE A 516 9.40 14.02 24.34
CA PHE A 516 8.86 12.99 25.22
C PHE A 516 9.92 12.64 26.27
N SER A 517 9.57 12.61 27.57
CA SER A 517 10.53 12.25 28.63
C SER A 517 10.76 10.74 28.79
N GLY A 518 10.12 9.94 27.93
CA GLY A 518 9.92 8.50 28.07
C GLY A 518 8.67 8.09 28.86
N SER A 519 7.95 9.05 29.45
CA SER A 519 6.66 8.79 30.11
C SER A 519 5.56 9.74 29.64
N ASP A 520 5.87 11.03 29.58
CA ASP A 520 4.92 12.07 29.19
C ASP A 520 5.51 12.94 28.07
N MET A 521 4.62 13.56 27.30
CA MET A 521 4.98 14.58 26.31
C MET A 521 5.01 15.95 26.98
N PHE A 522 6.08 16.69 26.77
CA PHE A 522 6.27 18.05 27.25
C PHE A 522 6.29 19.05 26.09
N MET A 523 5.76 20.23 26.39
CA MET A 523 5.92 21.44 25.60
C MET A 523 6.37 22.53 26.58
N ASP A 524 7.66 22.80 26.60
CA ASP A 524 8.26 23.77 27.50
C ASP A 524 8.31 25.13 26.80
N ILE A 525 7.89 26.18 27.51
CA ILE A 525 7.91 27.56 27.04
C ILE A 525 8.96 28.29 27.87
N ASN A 526 10.15 28.47 27.31
CA ASN A 526 11.36 28.79 28.08
C ASN A 526 11.66 30.29 28.21
N ASN A 527 11.02 31.13 27.39
CA ASN A 527 11.34 32.55 27.28
C ASN A 527 10.36 33.47 28.06
N GLY A 528 9.44 32.92 28.85
CA GLY A 528 8.43 33.67 29.61
C GLY A 528 7.33 34.30 28.74
N GLU A 529 7.30 34.03 27.44
CA GLU A 529 6.19 34.47 26.57
C GLU A 529 5.04 33.46 26.58
N ASP A 530 3.83 33.89 26.19
CA ASP A 530 2.67 32.99 26.15
C ASP A 530 2.67 32.07 24.91
N PHE A 531 2.24 30.82 25.07
CA PHE A 531 1.86 29.99 23.93
C PHE A 531 0.46 30.40 23.43
N LYS A 532 0.37 30.84 22.17
CA LYS A 532 -0.85 31.41 21.57
C LYS A 532 -1.29 30.64 20.34
N ILE A 533 -2.52 30.14 20.36
CA ILE A 533 -3.17 29.60 19.16
C ILE A 533 -3.94 30.73 18.49
N ARG A 534 -3.53 31.08 17.27
CA ARG A 534 -4.09 32.19 16.49
C ARG A 534 -4.83 31.69 15.26
N ASP A 535 -5.86 32.42 14.87
CA ASP A 535 -6.53 32.25 13.58
C ASP A 535 -5.87 33.15 12.53
N GLY A 536 -5.06 32.55 11.66
CA GLY A 536 -4.35 33.26 10.59
C GLY A 536 -5.26 33.88 9.54
N ASN A 537 -6.48 33.38 9.37
CA ASN A 537 -7.43 33.90 8.37
C ASN A 537 -8.16 35.16 8.86
N SER A 538 -8.19 35.40 10.17
CA SER A 538 -8.85 36.56 10.78
C SER A 538 -7.83 37.58 11.30
N GLY A 539 -6.82 37.93 10.49
CA GLY A 539 -5.81 38.92 10.87
C GLY A 539 -4.93 38.48 12.05
N ASN A 540 -4.70 37.17 12.21
CA ASN A 540 -3.93 36.57 13.30
C ASN A 540 -4.52 36.81 14.70
N ALA A 541 -5.85 36.83 14.83
CA ALA A 541 -6.51 36.96 16.13
C ALA A 541 -6.20 35.76 17.05
N THR A 542 -5.78 36.03 18.29
CA THR A 542 -5.55 35.01 19.32
C THR A 542 -6.88 34.40 19.78
N ARG A 543 -6.98 33.07 19.74
CA ARG A 543 -8.16 32.31 20.16
C ARG A 543 -7.96 31.67 21.52
N PHE A 544 -6.77 31.13 21.74
CA PHE A 544 -6.36 30.54 23.01
C PHE A 544 -4.99 31.08 23.42
N THR A 545 -4.85 31.40 24.70
CA THR A 545 -3.59 31.80 25.32
C THR A 545 -3.33 30.88 26.50
N PHE A 546 -2.15 30.29 26.50
CA PHE A 546 -1.56 29.59 27.64
C PHE A 546 -0.47 30.51 28.18
N ASP A 547 -0.78 31.15 29.30
CA ASP A 547 0.09 32.11 29.98
C ASP A 547 1.18 31.34 30.74
N ALA A 548 2.44 31.49 30.28
CA ALA A 548 3.58 30.75 30.81
C ALA A 548 3.94 31.19 32.24
N ASP A 549 3.74 32.46 32.57
CA ASP A 549 4.09 33.02 33.88
C ASP A 549 2.98 32.81 34.93
N GLY A 550 1.72 32.98 34.49
CA GLY A 550 0.55 32.98 35.36
C GLY A 550 -0.22 31.67 35.40
N GLY A 551 0.10 30.70 34.53
CA GLY A 551 -0.61 29.42 34.41
C GLY A 551 -2.08 29.56 33.97
N ASN A 552 -2.46 30.74 33.45
CA ASN A 552 -3.84 31.01 33.03
C ASN A 552 -4.11 30.43 31.65
N PHE A 553 -5.25 29.77 31.50
CA PHE A 553 -5.82 29.44 30.20
C PHE A 553 -6.93 30.44 29.85
N THR A 554 -6.75 31.19 28.76
CA THR A 554 -7.75 32.16 28.28
C THR A 554 -8.28 31.73 26.92
N ALA A 555 -9.61 31.66 26.79
CA ALA A 555 -10.30 31.49 25.52
C ALA A 555 -11.10 32.76 25.18
N THR A 556 -11.00 33.24 23.93
CA THR A 556 -11.78 34.43 23.50
C THR A 556 -13.23 34.12 23.15
N GLY A 557 -13.60 32.84 23.08
CA GLY A 557 -14.97 32.36 22.87
C GLY A 557 -15.55 31.64 24.09
N ASN A 558 -16.69 30.96 23.92
CA ASN A 558 -17.33 30.18 24.98
C ASN A 558 -16.59 28.87 25.25
N VAL A 559 -16.51 28.46 26.52
CA VAL A 559 -16.12 27.11 26.95
C VAL A 559 -17.38 26.31 27.20
N THR A 560 -17.55 25.19 26.50
CA THR A 560 -18.74 24.32 26.62
C THR A 560 -18.32 22.92 27.05
N ALA A 561 -19.12 22.28 27.90
CA ALA A 561 -18.94 20.89 28.33
C ALA A 561 -20.14 20.06 27.85
N PHE A 562 -19.90 18.81 27.43
CA PHE A 562 -20.98 17.94 26.97
C PHE A 562 -21.97 17.65 28.09
N SER A 563 -23.27 17.86 27.83
CA SER A 563 -24.35 17.64 28.80
C SER A 563 -25.48 16.75 28.27
N ASP A 564 -25.31 16.18 27.07
CA ASP A 564 -26.27 15.32 26.37
C ASP A 564 -26.63 14.07 27.20
N GLU A 565 -27.92 13.70 27.21
CA GLU A 565 -28.41 12.55 27.98
C GLU A 565 -27.78 11.23 27.53
N ARG A 566 -27.42 11.09 26.25
CA ARG A 566 -26.82 9.86 25.70
C ARG A 566 -25.42 9.58 26.20
N LEU A 567 -24.79 10.57 26.84
CA LEU A 567 -23.47 10.47 27.46
C LEU A 567 -23.57 10.24 28.97
N LYS A 568 -24.77 10.02 29.52
CA LYS A 568 -25.04 9.94 30.96
C LYS A 568 -25.88 8.71 31.29
N ASP A 569 -25.47 7.98 32.31
CA ASP A 569 -26.23 6.91 32.95
C ASP A 569 -26.52 7.28 34.41
N ASN A 570 -27.47 6.57 35.05
CA ASN A 570 -27.85 6.77 36.46
C ASN A 570 -28.18 8.25 36.80
N ILE A 571 -29.03 8.86 35.97
CA ILE A 571 -29.43 10.27 36.13
C ILE A 571 -30.41 10.39 37.29
N GLU A 572 -29.95 10.99 38.40
CA GLU A 572 -30.74 11.25 39.60
C GLU A 572 -30.80 12.76 39.90
N THR A 573 -31.88 13.20 40.54
CA THR A 573 -32.01 14.59 41.00
C THR A 573 -31.07 14.82 42.18
N LEU A 574 -30.31 15.92 42.14
CA LEU A 574 -29.37 16.27 43.21
C LEU A 574 -30.09 16.74 44.47
N ASP A 575 -29.49 16.43 45.62
CA ASP A 575 -29.93 16.98 46.91
C ASP A 575 -29.43 18.41 47.08
N GLY A 576 -30.32 19.38 46.82
CA GLY A 576 -30.03 20.80 46.95
C GLY A 576 -29.69 21.24 48.38
N SER A 577 -30.10 20.49 49.41
CA SER A 577 -29.82 20.83 50.82
C SER A 577 -28.34 20.84 51.14
N LYS A 578 -27.54 20.05 50.41
CA LYS A 578 -26.08 20.02 50.53
C LYS A 578 -25.42 21.39 50.33
N VAL A 579 -26.02 22.29 49.55
CA VAL A 579 -25.49 23.66 49.35
C VAL A 579 -25.49 24.46 50.64
N LEU A 580 -26.41 24.17 51.58
CA LEU A 580 -26.46 24.85 52.88
C LEU A 580 -25.23 24.55 53.74
N ASP A 581 -24.61 23.39 53.52
CA ASP A 581 -23.36 22.99 54.18
C ASP A 581 -22.11 23.43 53.39
N MET A 582 -22.27 23.96 52.17
CA MET A 582 -21.19 24.51 51.38
C MET A 582 -20.91 25.96 51.77
N ARG A 583 -19.63 26.30 51.92
CA ARG A 583 -19.20 27.65 52.31
C ARG A 583 -18.59 28.40 51.13
N GLY A 584 -19.24 29.47 50.72
CA GLY A 584 -18.64 30.49 49.86
C GLY A 584 -17.60 31.30 50.64
N VAL A 585 -16.41 31.45 50.07
CA VAL A 585 -15.28 32.15 50.70
C VAL A 585 -14.70 33.21 49.77
N SER A 586 -14.20 34.29 50.34
CA SER A 586 -13.23 35.18 49.70
C SER A 586 -11.82 34.79 50.15
N TYR A 587 -10.85 34.80 49.24
CA TYR A 587 -9.47 34.44 49.52
C TYR A 587 -8.50 35.31 48.71
N THR A 588 -7.22 35.27 49.07
CA THR A 588 -6.14 35.84 48.26
C THR A 588 -5.25 34.70 47.79
N LYS A 589 -5.07 34.56 46.48
CA LYS A 589 -4.11 33.63 45.87
C LYS A 589 -3.14 34.46 45.03
N ASP A 590 -1.84 34.26 45.24
CA ASP A 590 -0.76 34.94 44.50
C ASP A 590 -0.92 36.48 44.46
N GLY A 591 -1.34 37.06 45.59
CA GLY A 591 -1.56 38.50 45.75
C GLY A 591 -2.85 39.05 45.10
N LYS A 592 -3.67 38.22 44.45
CA LYS A 592 -4.95 38.61 43.85
C LYS A 592 -6.13 38.15 44.72
N ALA A 593 -7.07 39.06 44.94
CA ALA A 593 -8.34 38.72 45.60
C ALA A 593 -9.20 37.84 44.68
N GLY A 594 -9.76 36.79 45.24
CA GLY A 594 -10.64 35.85 44.57
C GLY A 594 -11.81 35.43 45.47
N SER A 595 -12.79 34.75 44.88
CA SER A 595 -13.94 34.19 45.60
C SER A 595 -14.30 32.84 45.01
N GLY A 596 -14.74 31.92 45.86
CA GLY A 596 -15.12 30.58 45.44
C GLY A 596 -15.43 29.70 46.62
N VAL A 597 -15.02 28.45 46.53
CA VAL A 597 -15.19 27.42 47.58
C VAL A 597 -13.85 26.73 47.87
N ILE A 598 -13.71 26.15 49.06
CA ILE A 598 -12.52 25.37 49.43
C ILE A 598 -12.75 23.90 49.06
N ALA A 599 -11.91 23.33 48.21
CA ALA A 599 -12.08 21.97 47.68
C ALA A 599 -12.21 20.91 48.79
N GLN A 600 -11.42 21.02 49.86
CA GLN A 600 -11.44 20.11 51.01
C GLN A 600 -12.74 20.20 51.83
N GLU A 601 -13.44 21.34 51.78
CA GLU A 601 -14.74 21.51 52.43
C GLU A 601 -15.85 20.91 51.55
N ILE A 602 -15.79 21.16 50.24
CA ILE A 602 -16.72 20.56 49.27
C ILE A 602 -16.61 19.05 49.28
N GLU A 603 -15.42 18.47 49.38
CA GLU A 603 -15.22 17.01 49.37
C GLU A 603 -16.01 16.28 50.47
N LYS A 604 -16.18 16.91 51.63
CA LYS A 604 -16.92 16.32 52.76
C LYS A 604 -18.44 16.26 52.51
N VAL A 605 -18.94 17.09 51.61
CA VAL A 605 -20.38 17.30 51.36
C VAL A 605 -20.80 16.69 50.02
N ALA A 606 -20.05 16.99 48.97
CA ALA A 606 -20.26 16.58 47.58
C ALA A 606 -18.91 16.14 46.96
N PRO A 607 -18.37 14.97 47.33
CA PRO A 607 -17.06 14.49 46.90
C PRO A 607 -16.91 14.42 45.38
N GLU A 608 -17.98 14.14 44.66
CA GLU A 608 -18.01 14.05 43.19
C GLU A 608 -17.75 15.39 42.48
N LEU A 609 -17.83 16.53 43.18
CA LEU A 609 -17.43 17.84 42.65
C LEU A 609 -15.94 18.10 42.76
N VAL A 610 -15.18 17.24 43.45
CA VAL A 610 -13.76 17.44 43.75
C VAL A 610 -12.90 16.47 42.96
N ILE A 611 -11.91 17.01 42.26
CA ILE A 611 -10.95 16.25 41.48
C ILE A 611 -9.60 16.36 42.19
N THR A 612 -8.96 15.22 42.49
CA THR A 612 -7.63 15.17 43.09
C THR A 612 -6.61 14.80 42.02
N ASN A 613 -5.57 15.62 41.83
CA ASN A 613 -4.47 15.27 40.93
C ASN A 613 -3.53 14.27 41.62
N GLU A 614 -3.67 12.98 41.30
CA GLU A 614 -2.86 11.92 41.92
C GLU A 614 -1.43 11.80 41.37
N LYS A 615 -1.13 12.41 40.20
CA LYS A 615 0.18 12.26 39.53
C LYS A 615 1.21 13.32 39.93
N GLU A 616 0.78 14.44 40.50
CA GLU A 616 1.68 15.52 40.92
C GLU A 616 1.85 15.52 42.44
N ASP A 617 1.01 16.29 43.15
CA ASP A 617 1.18 16.67 44.54
C ASP A 617 -0.07 16.42 45.40
N GLY A 618 -1.11 15.81 44.82
CA GLY A 618 -2.38 15.56 45.50
C GLY A 618 -3.29 16.80 45.57
N MET A 619 -3.05 17.85 44.78
CA MET A 619 -3.89 19.04 44.77
C MET A 619 -5.33 18.73 44.39
N LYS A 620 -6.26 19.34 45.14
CA LYS A 620 -7.71 19.21 44.95
C LYS A 620 -8.26 20.43 44.22
N SER A 621 -9.08 20.20 43.20
CA SER A 621 -9.77 21.21 42.41
C SER A 621 -11.28 20.95 42.41
N VAL A 622 -12.09 21.98 42.12
CA VAL A 622 -13.56 21.88 42.09
C VAL A 622 -14.08 21.99 40.66
N ALA A 623 -14.95 21.07 40.27
CA ALA A 623 -15.70 21.12 39.02
C ALA A 623 -16.81 22.18 39.09
N TYR A 624 -16.44 23.46 39.00
CA TYR A 624 -17.36 24.59 39.12
C TYR A 624 -18.56 24.53 38.17
N GLY A 625 -18.40 23.98 36.96
CA GLY A 625 -19.51 23.76 36.03
C GLY A 625 -20.58 22.79 36.57
N ASN A 626 -20.15 21.77 37.33
CA ASN A 626 -21.06 20.77 37.91
C ASN A 626 -21.74 21.28 39.19
N LEU A 627 -21.07 22.17 39.94
CA LEU A 627 -21.65 22.84 41.12
C LEU A 627 -22.96 23.56 40.80
N VAL A 628 -23.12 24.03 39.55
CA VAL A 628 -24.36 24.69 39.09
C VAL A 628 -25.59 23.80 39.28
N GLY A 629 -25.49 22.48 39.11
CA GLY A 629 -26.61 21.56 39.33
C GLY A 629 -27.12 21.60 40.77
N TYR A 630 -26.21 21.63 41.75
CA TYR A 630 -26.54 21.76 43.17
C TYR A 630 -27.19 23.11 43.48
N LEU A 631 -26.65 24.20 42.94
CA LEU A 631 -27.21 25.53 43.12
C LEU A 631 -28.64 25.64 42.54
N ILE A 632 -28.92 24.99 41.41
CA ILE A 632 -30.26 24.96 40.82
C ILE A 632 -31.27 24.29 41.77
N GLU A 633 -30.95 23.11 42.31
CA GLU A 633 -31.85 22.43 43.24
C GLU A 633 -31.98 23.17 44.57
N ALA A 634 -30.89 23.78 45.06
CA ALA A 634 -30.91 24.58 46.29
C ALA A 634 -31.82 25.82 46.20
N VAL A 635 -31.97 26.45 45.02
CA VAL A 635 -32.86 27.61 44.83
C VAL A 635 -34.33 27.19 44.71
N LYS A 636 -34.61 25.98 44.22
CA LYS A 636 -35.99 25.48 44.09
C LYS A 636 -36.68 25.29 45.44
N ASP A 637 -35.95 24.92 46.49
CA ASP A 637 -36.56 24.66 47.79
C ASP A 637 -37.04 25.91 48.55
N PRO A 638 -36.26 27.00 48.67
CA PRO A 638 -36.77 28.28 49.17
C PRO A 638 -37.93 28.81 48.32
N GLN A 639 -37.90 28.60 47.01
CA GLN A 639 -39.00 29.02 46.14
C GLN A 639 -40.31 28.28 46.49
N LYS A 640 -40.26 26.97 46.75
CA LYS A 640 -41.43 26.21 47.26
C LYS A 640 -41.94 26.78 48.58
N GLN A 641 -41.06 27.06 49.53
CA GLN A 641 -41.45 27.64 50.82
C GLN A 641 -42.08 29.02 50.67
N ILE A 642 -41.57 29.86 49.76
CA ILE A 642 -42.16 31.17 49.44
C ILE A 642 -43.57 30.99 48.88
N ASP A 643 -43.76 30.02 47.98
CA ASP A 643 -45.06 29.75 47.37
C ASP A 643 -46.06 29.21 48.41
N GLU A 644 -45.62 28.34 49.32
CA GLU A 644 -46.42 27.85 50.45
C GLU A 644 -46.78 28.97 51.45
N LEU A 645 -45.83 29.84 51.80
CA LEU A 645 -46.06 30.98 52.68
C LEU A 645 -47.06 31.97 52.08
N LYS A 646 -46.98 32.24 50.77
CA LYS A 646 -47.97 33.06 50.07
C LYS A 646 -49.36 32.43 50.13
N LEU A 647 -49.45 31.12 49.95
CA LEU A 647 -50.71 30.37 50.02
C LEU A 647 -51.34 30.42 51.41
N GLN A 648 -50.52 30.33 52.46
CA GLN A 648 -50.96 30.51 53.86
C GLN A 648 -51.41 31.95 54.13
N LEU A 649 -50.67 32.95 53.65
CA LEU A 649 -51.01 34.36 53.83
C LEU A 649 -52.33 34.72 53.14
N ASP A 650 -52.56 34.22 51.93
CA ASP A 650 -53.84 34.37 51.21
C ASP A 650 -54.99 33.69 51.98
N GLY A 651 -54.71 32.56 52.65
CA GLY A 651 -55.65 31.85 53.51
C GLY A 651 -55.99 32.56 54.82
N LEU A 652 -55.06 33.35 55.39
CA LEU A 652 -55.29 34.19 56.58
C LEU A 652 -55.96 35.54 56.25
N SER A 653 -56.00 35.94 54.97
CA SER A 653 -56.61 37.19 54.51
C SER A 653 -58.14 37.11 54.32
N LYS A 654 -58.75 35.95 54.60
CA LYS A 654 -60.19 35.69 54.65
C LYS A 654 -60.62 35.39 56.08
#